data_AF-A0A9E1GZQ8-F1
#
_entry.id   AF-A0A9E1GZQ8-F1
#
_cell.length_a   1.000
_cell.length_b   1.000
_cell.length_c   1.000
_cell.angle_alpha   90.00
_cell.angle_beta   90.00
_cell.angle_gamma   90.00
#
_symmetry.space_group_name_H-M   'P 1'
#
loop_
_entity.id
_entity.type
_entity.pdbx_description
1 polymer ?
#
loop_
_entity_poly.entity_id
_entity_poly.type
_entity_poly.pdbx_seq_one_letter_code
_entity_poly.pdbx_strand_id
1 'polypeptide(L)'
;MRKQFFYNNNQLQGKKIRKNLKQKWTKVVCIGTLSATVLTGIPVIPPTNAYAQEASVLSAKNVTYNLADPKLFVEKTITSYGGTKHDVTIIEINITEDGTYTITGDNEINGAYIDVHITVADGVKANVILDNVTIKNDDLYDLDIRNCASSDERDQLFPFMEIMGTANLYLKGKNTVSMAKLHETQGCINTSMIFKLYGQLTISEDADTPNSSLQLNNAGYLMHGGGSHDNIGGSFIMKSGTVKAEGAEINNLAQWYMMGGSIICGQANLNDKGVYRFLDGDITSDYLGSTDTAKMGTARLFGSTYIGQLEDRNGYVLQKMTVSDLPVNQKVTAVNGYPASTLETSEEGKLEAYLRKGSNVIEINGESYLYKWDDGTSQLKKQTNPALCTVQFALAGNKNAYCTVKVEKNTKFGKLFDDDQYTYTYQTEDGAQFNEDTVVSSDMKVTMTSSVREYNVTIDGVTKSMSTLPAGKIYLDPPDEWGAFGSCYYGGSRVMQDMTLESLDVVTEKGVDYVRISDKEELNRFSMMADADDRINAGLEADIDMEGAGLSADVENYIGIFDGKGHSIKNMQGGEITTGAICRTLKGTIRNLCLENVLLPGGNYKNEGSVGAVCGVNRGVIENCKVDGSSISIKRSSGGIYEYDPVGTVTGVNMGEIKNCLTVNNEFDTTQILDGASQDEIIFPLAANFGTVVNCYYDSDVDEEKQESDIRAGIGRTKERMKSGEVCYHLNNEISDGTQAWYQNLFGEKADIYPTLKKNAANTVYDGYDMCKKVYTNTPNSKLTHSFDYTTDGDRIVATCQVNPAHQTNVMLTAENAQYDKKDHPAVEDYADTWGQYEGLKKCKITYLRDGKATTDLKSAGTITAVMKIEDAQVTKEYTIFKAAKPMQTPAQNLSVSFSQKTITKDMLKNGSDWEIKEEFIGKTIPETGGITVSAEYIGADKENYENTTVEIVVERLVCTHNLDKIEAVAATEKTEGNKEYYECKDCGKYFEDAQGTKEVTKESMVIPKLSPQPTTSPTASSTVAPTETSVPVTVPPVPGQTAISPSVKNEVLPVMIDLIQPVISKNVWQKLRWTKVKGADGYFIYASRCSEGEDIRNLKLVCTITSAGKTSFINKKLKEDTWYKYEIQAYRIVNGKKTAYGRSLQLHALTKGNKKYANPLKVRIAGKKKRMLKLGETSKLKAKVVLPTGKKCKWHIDKIRYVVSNPEVLSVSKKGKITTKKAGKATVYAVAQNGVMNKIKIKVTK
;
A
#
# COMPACT_ATOMS: atom_id res chain seq x y z
N MET A 1 -10.17 -9.28 15.46
CA MET A 1 -10.47 -9.23 14.00
C MET A 1 -11.93 -9.62 13.76
N ARG A 2 -12.81 -8.63 13.92
CA ARG A 2 -14.09 -8.49 13.20
C ARG A 2 -14.08 -7.03 12.73
N LYS A 3 -14.55 -6.73 11.52
CA LYS A 3 -14.89 -5.38 11.06
C LYS A 3 -16.12 -5.53 10.17
N GLN A 4 -17.17 -4.76 10.49
CA GLN A 4 -18.36 -4.59 9.65
C GLN A 4 -17.99 -3.71 8.45
N PHE A 5 -18.81 -3.73 7.39
CA PHE A 5 -18.52 -3.00 6.15
C PHE A 5 -19.71 -2.14 5.73
N PHE A 6 -19.56 -0.84 6.00
CA PHE A 6 -20.50 0.22 5.63
C PHE A 6 -20.81 0.26 4.13
N TYR A 7 -22.04 0.66 3.82
CA TYR A 7 -22.52 0.90 2.47
C TYR A 7 -21.93 2.18 1.84
N ASN A 8 -20.68 2.09 1.37
CA ASN A 8 -20.05 3.15 0.58
C ASN A 8 -20.13 2.83 -0.93
N ASN A 9 -20.77 3.71 -1.73
CA ASN A 9 -20.80 3.61 -3.21
C ASN A 9 -19.38 3.55 -3.84
N ASN A 10 -18.36 4.01 -3.10
CA ASN A 10 -16.94 3.93 -3.47
C ASN A 10 -16.40 2.51 -3.77
N GLN A 11 -17.16 1.43 -3.52
CA GLN A 11 -16.86 0.09 -4.05
C GLN A 11 -16.72 0.05 -5.60
N LEU A 12 -17.41 0.94 -6.32
CA LEU A 12 -17.25 1.10 -7.78
C LEU A 12 -15.99 1.90 -8.13
N GLN A 13 -15.79 3.05 -7.49
CA GLN A 13 -14.59 3.91 -7.65
C GLN A 13 -13.29 3.11 -7.44
N GLY A 14 -13.19 2.34 -6.35
CA GLY A 14 -12.01 1.53 -6.02
C GLY A 14 -11.67 0.40 -7.02
N LYS A 15 -12.61 0.02 -7.89
CA LYS A 15 -12.41 -0.99 -8.94
C LYS A 15 -11.95 -0.37 -10.28
N LYS A 16 -12.25 0.90 -10.60
CA LYS A 16 -11.91 1.56 -11.89
C LYS A 16 -10.40 1.53 -12.21
N ILE A 17 -9.52 1.74 -11.22
CA ILE A 17 -8.07 1.92 -11.42
C ILE A 17 -7.33 0.66 -11.95
N ARG A 18 -7.89 -0.54 -11.80
CA ARG A 18 -7.22 -1.78 -12.26
C ARG A 18 -7.51 -2.18 -13.71
N LYS A 19 -8.17 -1.33 -14.50
CA LYS A 19 -8.60 -1.70 -15.86
C LYS A 19 -7.90 -1.07 -17.06
N ASN A 20 -7.17 0.03 -16.88
CA ASN A 20 -6.40 0.68 -17.95
C ASN A 20 -5.16 -0.14 -18.42
N LEU A 21 -5.25 -1.49 -18.41
CA LEU A 21 -4.18 -2.43 -18.76
C LEU A 21 -4.63 -3.65 -19.60
N LYS A 22 -5.79 -3.57 -20.28
CA LYS A 22 -5.87 -4.02 -21.69
C LYS A 22 -5.77 -2.74 -22.53
N GLN A 23 -4.61 -2.36 -23.04
CA GLN A 23 -3.87 -3.11 -24.07
C GLN A 23 -4.79 -3.74 -25.12
N LYS A 24 -5.49 -2.89 -25.88
CA LYS A 24 -5.84 -3.20 -27.28
C LYS A 24 -5.19 -2.26 -28.30
N TRP A 25 -4.89 -1.01 -27.94
CA TRP A 25 -4.28 -0.02 -28.85
C TRP A 25 -3.05 0.73 -28.30
N THR A 26 -2.22 0.07 -27.49
CA THR A 26 -0.87 0.60 -27.22
C THR A 26 0.02 0.42 -28.48
N LYS A 27 0.22 1.50 -29.24
CA LYS A 27 1.24 1.65 -30.30
C LYS A 27 1.04 0.84 -31.59
N VAL A 28 -0.03 1.15 -32.31
CA VAL A 28 -0.09 1.08 -33.79
C VAL A 28 -0.82 2.34 -34.25
N VAL A 29 -0.17 3.43 -34.69
CA VAL A 29 1.27 3.74 -34.85
C VAL A 29 1.53 5.16 -34.31
N CYS A 30 2.70 5.42 -33.71
CA CYS A 30 3.15 6.80 -33.46
C CYS A 30 4.06 7.29 -34.60
N ILE A 31 3.77 8.48 -35.13
CA ILE A 31 4.60 9.26 -36.07
C ILE A 31 4.79 8.56 -37.44
N GLY A 32 3.90 8.89 -38.37
CA GLY A 32 3.87 8.38 -39.75
C GLY A 32 3.43 9.43 -40.78
N THR A 33 3.99 10.65 -40.69
CA THR A 33 3.79 11.81 -41.59
C THR A 33 2.39 12.43 -41.69
N LEU A 34 2.38 13.72 -42.07
CA LEU A 34 1.20 14.51 -42.41
C LEU A 34 0.62 14.09 -43.77
N SER A 35 -0.64 13.67 -43.80
CA SER A 35 -1.49 13.75 -45.00
C SER A 35 -2.97 13.61 -44.61
N ALA A 36 -3.74 14.69 -44.72
CA ALA A 36 -5.18 14.65 -44.54
C ALA A 36 -5.84 14.09 -45.82
N THR A 37 -6.00 12.77 -45.93
CA THR A 37 -6.78 12.15 -47.01
C THR A 37 -7.21 10.72 -46.67
N VAL A 38 -8.43 10.36 -47.08
CA VAL A 38 -9.00 9.00 -47.13
C VAL A 38 -8.96 8.17 -45.83
N LEU A 39 -9.90 8.47 -44.93
CA LEU A 39 -10.68 7.39 -44.26
C LEU A 39 -12.18 7.61 -44.50
N THR A 40 -12.50 7.99 -45.73
CA THR A 40 -13.86 8.21 -46.24
C THR A 40 -14.55 6.89 -46.53
N GLY A 41 -15.72 6.66 -45.92
CA GLY A 41 -16.64 5.62 -46.37
C GLY A 41 -16.31 4.18 -45.96
N ILE A 42 -16.54 3.85 -44.68
CA ILE A 42 -17.39 2.69 -44.42
C ILE A 42 -18.80 3.26 -44.22
N PRO A 43 -19.78 2.96 -45.07
CA PRO A 43 -21.15 3.41 -44.87
C PRO A 43 -21.73 2.67 -43.66
N VAL A 44 -21.82 3.36 -42.52
CA VAL A 44 -22.68 2.92 -41.42
C VAL A 44 -24.11 3.04 -41.94
N ILE A 45 -24.73 1.89 -42.21
CA ILE A 45 -26.12 1.82 -42.66
C ILE A 45 -26.99 2.42 -41.54
N PRO A 46 -27.91 3.36 -41.81
CA PRO A 46 -28.86 3.84 -40.82
C PRO A 46 -29.63 2.66 -40.24
N PRO A 47 -30.01 2.70 -38.95
CA PRO A 47 -29.75 1.55 -38.08
C PRO A 47 -30.66 0.31 -38.27
N THR A 48 -31.60 0.33 -39.22
CA THR A 48 -32.62 -0.72 -39.44
C THR A 48 -32.05 -2.08 -39.88
N ASN A 49 -31.00 -2.10 -40.71
CA ASN A 49 -30.50 -3.35 -41.32
C ASN A 49 -29.15 -3.85 -40.77
N ALA A 50 -28.42 -3.04 -39.99
CA ALA A 50 -27.08 -3.43 -39.49
C ALA A 50 -27.14 -4.32 -38.24
N TYR A 51 -28.14 -4.13 -37.36
CA TYR A 51 -28.15 -4.78 -36.04
C TYR A 51 -28.62 -6.24 -36.04
N ALA A 52 -29.28 -6.70 -37.10
CA ALA A 52 -29.63 -8.12 -37.28
C ALA A 52 -28.40 -9.02 -37.56
N GLN A 53 -27.18 -8.46 -37.64
CA GLN A 53 -25.93 -9.21 -37.85
C GLN A 53 -24.81 -8.95 -36.81
N GLU A 54 -25.06 -8.31 -35.66
CA GLU A 54 -24.20 -8.53 -34.47
C GLU A 54 -24.51 -9.90 -33.81
N ALA A 55 -24.57 -10.96 -34.62
CA ALA A 55 -24.85 -12.32 -34.20
C ALA A 55 -23.72 -12.84 -33.30
N SER A 56 -23.91 -12.78 -31.98
CA SER A 56 -23.02 -13.32 -30.96
C SER A 56 -21.54 -12.97 -31.16
N VAL A 57 -21.21 -11.67 -31.30
CA VAL A 57 -19.82 -11.21 -31.48
C VAL A 57 -18.93 -11.86 -30.43
N LEU A 58 -17.93 -12.63 -30.89
CA LEU A 58 -17.06 -13.49 -30.09
C LEU A 58 -16.13 -12.69 -29.16
N SER A 59 -16.73 -12.15 -28.10
CA SER A 59 -16.02 -11.61 -26.96
C SER A 59 -15.23 -12.74 -26.30
N ALA A 60 -13.98 -12.46 -25.91
CA ALA A 60 -13.08 -13.48 -25.35
C ALA A 60 -13.46 -13.90 -23.91
N LYS A 61 -14.66 -13.55 -23.46
CA LYS A 61 -15.21 -13.77 -22.12
C LYS A 61 -16.72 -13.98 -22.24
N ASN A 62 -17.13 -15.23 -22.09
CA ASN A 62 -18.52 -15.60 -21.83
C ASN A 62 -18.61 -16.09 -20.37
N VAL A 63 -19.59 -15.60 -19.61
CA VAL A 63 -19.82 -15.95 -18.20
C VAL A 63 -21.32 -16.19 -17.99
N THR A 64 -21.66 -17.33 -17.40
CA THR A 64 -23.02 -17.59 -16.90
C THR A 64 -23.06 -17.32 -15.40
N TYR A 65 -23.99 -16.49 -14.99
CA TYR A 65 -24.38 -16.28 -13.60
C TYR A 65 -25.69 -17.03 -13.35
N ASN A 66 -25.67 -17.97 -12.40
CA ASN A 66 -26.88 -18.54 -11.84
C ASN A 66 -27.13 -17.84 -10.51
N LEU A 67 -28.32 -17.27 -10.34
CA LEU A 67 -28.65 -16.41 -9.19
C LEU A 67 -28.58 -17.17 -7.86
N ALA A 68 -28.80 -18.49 -7.87
CA ALA A 68 -28.64 -19.36 -6.71
C ALA A 68 -27.19 -19.81 -6.41
N ASP A 69 -26.16 -19.26 -7.08
CA ASP A 69 -24.76 -19.49 -6.69
C ASP A 69 -24.36 -18.59 -5.49
N PRO A 70 -24.11 -19.14 -4.28
CA PRO A 70 -23.76 -18.36 -3.10
C PRO A 70 -22.40 -17.64 -3.19
N LYS A 71 -21.66 -17.78 -4.31
CA LYS A 71 -20.50 -16.93 -4.62
C LYS A 71 -20.88 -15.52 -5.08
N LEU A 72 -22.16 -15.27 -5.40
CA LEU A 72 -22.67 -13.95 -5.78
C LEU A 72 -23.20 -13.14 -4.60
N PHE A 73 -23.40 -13.79 -3.45
CA PHE A 73 -23.95 -13.16 -2.25
C PHE A 73 -22.91 -12.25 -1.60
N VAL A 74 -23.31 -11.02 -1.29
CA VAL A 74 -22.49 -9.99 -0.65
C VAL A 74 -23.23 -9.45 0.56
N GLU A 75 -22.66 -9.66 1.74
CA GLU A 75 -23.07 -9.00 2.99
C GLU A 75 -22.71 -7.51 2.91
N LYS A 76 -23.65 -6.62 3.26
CA LYS A 76 -23.47 -5.16 3.32
C LYS A 76 -24.11 -4.61 4.58
N THR A 77 -23.43 -3.71 5.30
CA THR A 77 -24.01 -2.98 6.45
C THR A 77 -24.55 -1.63 5.99
N ILE A 78 -25.88 -1.49 5.92
CA ILE A 78 -26.56 -0.21 5.70
C ILE A 78 -26.66 0.52 7.04
N THR A 79 -26.55 1.85 7.04
CA THR A 79 -26.74 2.70 8.22
C THR A 79 -27.84 3.72 7.94
N SER A 80 -28.83 3.80 8.84
CA SER A 80 -29.92 4.79 8.80
C SER A 80 -29.44 6.15 9.35
N TYR A 81 -30.15 7.25 9.08
CA TYR A 81 -29.78 8.61 9.53
C TYR A 81 -29.54 8.69 11.05
N GLY A 82 -30.33 7.98 11.87
CA GLY A 82 -30.13 7.88 13.33
C GLY A 82 -29.01 6.92 13.78
N GLY A 83 -28.24 6.35 12.85
CA GLY A 83 -27.09 5.48 13.13
C GLY A 83 -27.41 3.99 13.29
N THR A 84 -28.67 3.57 13.12
CA THR A 84 -29.08 2.16 13.21
C THR A 84 -28.44 1.36 12.06
N LYS A 85 -27.92 0.16 12.36
CA LYS A 85 -27.16 -0.64 11.40
C LYS A 85 -27.88 -1.94 11.04
N HIS A 86 -28.10 -2.11 9.75
CA HIS A 86 -28.84 -3.21 9.15
C HIS A 86 -27.86 -4.01 8.26
N ASP A 87 -27.50 -5.21 8.69
CA ASP A 87 -26.70 -6.14 7.89
C ASP A 87 -27.64 -6.88 6.91
N VAL A 88 -27.49 -6.60 5.61
CA VAL A 88 -28.29 -7.16 4.52
C VAL A 88 -27.43 -8.01 3.59
N THR A 89 -28.05 -8.94 2.86
CA THR A 89 -27.36 -9.77 1.85
C THR A 89 -27.98 -9.52 0.49
N ILE A 90 -27.16 -9.26 -0.53
CA ILE A 90 -27.63 -9.08 -1.92
C ILE A 90 -26.82 -9.95 -2.90
N ILE A 91 -27.38 -10.21 -4.08
CA ILE A 91 -26.67 -10.77 -5.24
C ILE A 91 -26.06 -9.61 -6.05
N GLU A 92 -24.74 -9.43 -5.99
CA GLU A 92 -24.04 -8.30 -6.64
C GLU A 92 -23.24 -8.72 -7.90
N ILE A 93 -23.73 -8.36 -9.09
CA ILE A 93 -23.12 -8.72 -10.37
C ILE A 93 -22.39 -7.51 -10.98
N ASN A 94 -21.08 -7.39 -10.70
CA ASN A 94 -20.23 -6.31 -11.21
C ASN A 94 -19.69 -6.61 -12.62
N ILE A 95 -20.40 -6.19 -13.66
CA ILE A 95 -19.93 -6.29 -15.06
C ILE A 95 -18.95 -5.15 -15.33
N THR A 96 -17.66 -5.48 -15.27
CA THR A 96 -16.59 -4.51 -15.55
C THR A 96 -15.81 -4.76 -16.83
N GLU A 97 -16.01 -5.86 -17.56
CA GLU A 97 -15.25 -6.22 -18.79
C GLU A 97 -16.17 -6.41 -19.98
N ASP A 98 -15.72 -6.02 -21.17
CA ASP A 98 -16.38 -6.41 -22.43
C ASP A 98 -16.53 -7.94 -22.47
N GLY A 99 -17.74 -8.41 -22.74
CA GLY A 99 -18.07 -9.82 -22.56
C GLY A 99 -19.55 -10.11 -22.77
N THR A 100 -19.86 -11.40 -22.87
CA THR A 100 -21.23 -11.91 -22.85
C THR A 100 -21.52 -12.49 -21.45
N TYR A 101 -22.68 -12.14 -20.89
CA TYR A 101 -23.06 -12.41 -19.51
C TYR A 101 -24.49 -12.94 -19.45
N THR A 102 -24.66 -14.26 -19.34
CA THR A 102 -25.98 -14.88 -19.24
C THR A 102 -26.42 -14.95 -17.77
N ILE A 103 -27.56 -14.35 -17.44
CA ILE A 103 -28.21 -14.45 -16.13
C ILE A 103 -29.27 -15.56 -16.20
N THR A 104 -29.30 -16.44 -15.21
CA THR A 104 -30.12 -17.67 -15.21
C THR A 104 -30.71 -17.96 -13.83
N GLY A 105 -31.90 -18.57 -13.83
CA GLY A 105 -32.59 -19.00 -12.62
C GLY A 105 -33.32 -17.86 -11.88
N ASP A 106 -33.62 -18.13 -10.62
CA ASP A 106 -34.36 -17.26 -9.70
C ASP A 106 -33.49 -16.86 -8.49
N ASN A 107 -33.96 -15.87 -7.72
CA ASN A 107 -33.31 -15.41 -6.51
C ASN A 107 -33.95 -15.93 -5.21
N GLU A 108 -34.69 -17.05 -5.24
CA GLU A 108 -35.36 -17.61 -4.05
C GLU A 108 -34.45 -18.62 -3.31
N ILE A 109 -33.79 -18.16 -2.26
CA ILE A 109 -32.74 -18.89 -1.57
C ILE A 109 -33.25 -19.43 -0.22
N ASN A 110 -33.69 -20.69 -0.23
CA ASN A 110 -34.32 -21.39 0.91
C ASN A 110 -35.70 -20.83 1.33
N GLY A 111 -36.48 -20.27 0.39
CA GLY A 111 -37.82 -19.74 0.65
C GLY A 111 -37.86 -18.29 1.13
N ALA A 112 -36.75 -17.55 0.95
CA ALA A 112 -36.68 -16.10 1.03
C ALA A 112 -35.95 -15.58 -0.22
N TYR A 113 -36.33 -14.41 -0.72
CA TYR A 113 -35.63 -13.82 -1.86
C TYR A 113 -34.36 -13.10 -1.40
N ILE A 114 -33.41 -12.90 -2.33
CA ILE A 114 -32.19 -12.11 -2.10
C ILE A 114 -32.09 -11.09 -3.23
N ASP A 115 -32.16 -9.80 -2.90
CA ASP A 115 -32.14 -8.68 -3.85
C ASP A 115 -31.00 -8.79 -4.89
N VAL A 116 -31.33 -8.60 -6.17
CA VAL A 116 -30.38 -8.67 -7.29
C VAL A 116 -30.02 -7.27 -7.77
N HIS A 117 -28.71 -6.98 -7.83
CA HIS A 117 -28.16 -5.72 -8.31
C HIS A 117 -27.05 -5.97 -9.34
N ILE A 118 -27.22 -5.44 -10.56
CA ILE A 118 -26.27 -5.60 -11.67
C ILE A 118 -25.67 -4.23 -12.03
N THR A 119 -24.35 -4.12 -12.10
CA THR A 119 -23.68 -2.88 -12.54
C THR A 119 -22.93 -3.10 -13.84
N VAL A 120 -23.16 -2.25 -14.85
CA VAL A 120 -22.37 -2.20 -16.10
C VAL A 120 -21.47 -0.99 -16.04
N ALA A 121 -20.19 -1.21 -15.77
CA ALA A 121 -19.24 -0.14 -15.53
C ALA A 121 -18.99 0.74 -16.76
N ASP A 122 -18.63 1.99 -16.48
CA ASP A 122 -18.13 2.99 -17.42
C ASP A 122 -17.05 2.43 -18.36
N GLY A 123 -17.14 2.77 -19.65
CA GLY A 123 -16.24 2.33 -20.72
C GLY A 123 -16.37 0.86 -21.17
N VAL A 124 -17.41 0.12 -20.76
CA VAL A 124 -17.61 -1.32 -21.07
C VAL A 124 -18.73 -1.55 -22.09
N LYS A 125 -18.51 -2.42 -23.11
CA LYS A 125 -19.62 -2.99 -23.93
C LYS A 125 -19.98 -4.39 -23.41
N ALA A 126 -21.05 -4.48 -22.62
CA ALA A 126 -21.60 -5.71 -22.06
C ALA A 126 -22.75 -6.24 -22.93
N ASN A 127 -22.74 -7.53 -23.23
CA ASN A 127 -23.88 -8.25 -23.81
C ASN A 127 -24.52 -9.10 -22.70
N VAL A 128 -25.61 -8.64 -22.11
CA VAL A 128 -26.32 -9.32 -21.01
C VAL A 128 -27.47 -10.13 -21.60
N ILE A 129 -27.58 -11.41 -21.28
CA ILE A 129 -28.68 -12.27 -21.73
C ILE A 129 -29.52 -12.62 -20.50
N LEU A 130 -30.82 -12.34 -20.51
CA LEU A 130 -31.76 -12.82 -19.50
C LEU A 130 -32.43 -14.09 -20.04
N ASP A 131 -32.09 -15.24 -19.47
CA ASP A 131 -32.59 -16.55 -19.90
C ASP A 131 -33.61 -17.09 -18.90
N ASN A 132 -34.88 -16.77 -19.16
CA ASN A 132 -36.06 -17.18 -18.38
C ASN A 132 -35.94 -16.92 -16.87
N VAL A 133 -35.43 -15.73 -16.49
CA VAL A 133 -35.23 -15.36 -15.08
C VAL A 133 -36.53 -14.91 -14.42
N THR A 134 -36.70 -15.30 -13.16
CA THR A 134 -37.76 -14.77 -12.27
C THR A 134 -37.09 -14.17 -11.05
N ILE A 135 -37.10 -12.85 -10.97
CA ILE A 135 -36.43 -12.07 -9.93
C ILE A 135 -37.49 -11.31 -9.13
N LYS A 136 -37.32 -11.32 -7.82
CA LYS A 136 -38.13 -10.53 -6.89
C LYS A 136 -37.21 -9.86 -5.87
N ASN A 137 -37.00 -8.57 -6.03
CA ASN A 137 -36.33 -7.74 -5.03
C ASN A 137 -37.44 -7.20 -4.12
N ASP A 138 -37.72 -7.85 -2.98
CA ASP A 138 -38.81 -7.46 -2.08
C ASP A 138 -38.38 -6.91 -0.72
N ASP A 139 -37.07 -6.72 -0.51
CA ASP A 139 -36.58 -5.92 0.62
C ASP A 139 -36.89 -4.42 0.42
N LEU A 140 -37.10 -3.73 1.54
CA LEU A 140 -37.20 -2.27 1.61
C LEU A 140 -36.16 -1.76 2.59
N TYR A 141 -35.33 -0.82 2.15
CA TYR A 141 -34.23 -0.31 2.94
C TYR A 141 -34.65 0.97 3.66
N ASP A 142 -34.68 0.89 4.99
CA ASP A 142 -34.92 2.06 5.82
C ASP A 142 -33.66 2.94 5.85
N LEU A 143 -33.82 4.20 5.43
CA LEU A 143 -32.74 5.18 5.38
C LEU A 143 -32.90 6.27 6.46
N ASP A 144 -34.00 6.27 7.22
CA ASP A 144 -34.38 7.28 8.24
C ASP A 144 -34.35 8.74 7.73
N ILE A 145 -34.59 8.98 6.43
CA ILE A 145 -34.79 10.35 5.94
C ILE A 145 -36.29 10.66 5.98
N ARG A 146 -36.72 11.41 6.99
CA ARG A 146 -37.81 12.37 6.78
C ARG A 146 -37.76 13.55 7.74
N ASN A 147 -38.46 14.60 7.29
CA ASN A 147 -38.28 16.02 7.56
C ASN A 147 -36.84 16.57 7.40
N CYS A 148 -36.07 15.91 6.53
CA CYS A 148 -35.53 16.56 5.31
C CYS A 148 -36.38 16.28 4.04
N ALA A 149 -37.46 15.47 4.15
CA ALA A 149 -38.51 15.18 3.14
C ALA A 149 -39.86 14.88 3.88
N SER A 150 -40.98 14.41 3.30
CA SER A 150 -42.31 14.40 3.99
C SER A 150 -43.04 13.04 4.23
N SER A 151 -42.92 12.45 5.44
CA SER A 151 -43.62 11.24 6.01
C SER A 151 -43.75 9.93 5.17
N ASP A 152 -43.12 8.81 5.59
CA ASP A 152 -43.01 7.48 4.90
C ASP A 152 -42.03 7.38 3.68
N GLU A 153 -40.69 7.51 3.85
CA GLU A 153 -39.69 7.09 2.82
C GLU A 153 -38.95 5.83 3.27
N ARG A 154 -39.28 4.69 2.66
CA ARG A 154 -38.40 3.51 2.59
C ARG A 154 -38.00 3.35 1.14
N ASP A 155 -36.70 3.29 0.86
CA ASP A 155 -36.19 3.35 -0.52
C ASP A 155 -35.67 1.98 -1.00
N GLN A 156 -35.62 1.80 -2.31
CA GLN A 156 -34.96 0.66 -2.94
C GLN A 156 -33.55 1.07 -3.37
N LEU A 157 -32.64 1.02 -2.39
CA LEU A 157 -31.21 1.33 -2.51
C LEU A 157 -30.49 0.63 -3.68
N PHE A 158 -31.08 -0.45 -4.22
CA PHE A 158 -30.55 -1.24 -5.33
C PHE A 158 -31.50 -1.24 -6.54
N PRO A 159 -31.23 -0.45 -7.60
CA PRO A 159 -31.87 -0.69 -8.88
C PRO A 159 -31.47 -2.07 -9.42
N PHE A 160 -32.35 -2.74 -10.16
CA PHE A 160 -32.03 -4.04 -10.76
C PHE A 160 -30.77 -3.95 -11.64
N MET A 161 -30.65 -2.88 -12.44
CA MET A 161 -29.45 -2.62 -13.23
C MET A 161 -29.07 -1.14 -13.26
N GLU A 162 -27.82 -0.84 -12.89
CA GLU A 162 -27.21 0.49 -13.07
C GLU A 162 -26.21 0.45 -14.24
N ILE A 163 -26.43 1.32 -15.23
CA ILE A 163 -25.76 1.27 -16.54
C ILE A 163 -24.95 2.56 -16.74
N MET A 164 -23.63 2.43 -16.62
CA MET A 164 -22.66 3.50 -16.87
C MET A 164 -21.95 3.32 -18.22
N GLY A 165 -21.79 2.07 -18.68
CA GLY A 165 -21.27 1.72 -20.01
C GLY A 165 -22.37 1.46 -21.04
N THR A 166 -22.09 0.62 -22.04
CA THR A 166 -23.06 0.12 -23.01
C THR A 166 -23.53 -1.29 -22.62
N ALA A 167 -24.84 -1.44 -22.33
CA ALA A 167 -25.49 -2.72 -22.08
C ALA A 167 -26.38 -3.09 -23.27
N ASN A 168 -26.11 -4.23 -23.90
CA ASN A 168 -27.01 -4.87 -24.88
C ASN A 168 -27.73 -6.01 -24.16
N LEU A 169 -29.00 -5.81 -23.84
CA LEU A 169 -29.84 -6.74 -23.10
C LEU A 169 -30.64 -7.61 -24.08
N TYR A 170 -30.29 -8.89 -24.14
CA TYR A 170 -30.96 -9.90 -24.95
C TYR A 170 -31.99 -10.63 -24.10
N LEU A 171 -33.26 -10.50 -24.46
CA LEU A 171 -34.39 -11.18 -23.84
C LEU A 171 -34.54 -12.56 -24.45
N LYS A 172 -34.39 -13.60 -23.63
CA LYS A 172 -34.55 -14.99 -24.06
C LYS A 172 -35.66 -15.66 -23.25
N GLY A 173 -36.73 -16.03 -23.93
CA GLY A 173 -37.95 -16.53 -23.31
C GLY A 173 -38.68 -15.47 -22.48
N LYS A 174 -39.33 -15.89 -21.39
CA LYS A 174 -40.12 -15.00 -20.53
C LYS A 174 -39.36 -14.68 -19.26
N ASN A 175 -39.06 -13.40 -19.07
CA ASN A 175 -38.31 -12.89 -17.93
C ASN A 175 -39.21 -11.98 -17.08
N THR A 176 -39.05 -12.03 -15.75
CA THR A 176 -39.82 -11.19 -14.82
C THR A 176 -38.90 -10.61 -13.75
N VAL A 177 -39.03 -9.31 -13.47
CA VAL A 177 -38.44 -8.67 -12.28
C VAL A 177 -39.56 -7.97 -11.52
N SER A 178 -39.68 -8.23 -10.22
CA SER A 178 -40.68 -7.61 -9.35
C SER A 178 -39.99 -6.85 -8.23
N MET A 179 -40.43 -5.62 -7.98
CA MET A 179 -39.93 -4.77 -6.91
C MET A 179 -40.81 -4.84 -5.66
N ALA A 180 -40.28 -4.37 -4.53
CA ALA A 180 -41.01 -4.31 -3.27
C ALA A 180 -42.17 -3.31 -3.36
N LYS A 181 -43.35 -3.69 -2.87
CA LYS A 181 -44.52 -2.80 -2.87
C LYS A 181 -44.52 -1.89 -1.63
N LEU A 182 -44.43 -0.58 -1.86
CA LEU A 182 -44.62 0.44 -0.83
C LEU A 182 -46.08 0.53 -0.37
N HIS A 183 -46.32 1.13 0.79
CA HIS A 183 -47.69 1.38 1.27
C HIS A 183 -48.32 2.57 0.54
N GLU A 184 -49.56 2.38 0.08
CA GLU A 184 -50.37 3.42 -0.56
C GLU A 184 -50.97 4.37 0.49
N THR A 185 -50.13 5.18 1.14
CA THR A 185 -50.54 6.31 1.98
C THR A 185 -50.54 7.61 1.16
N GLN A 186 -51.43 8.56 1.50
CA GLN A 186 -51.55 9.82 0.74
C GLN A 186 -50.27 10.66 0.84
N GLY A 187 -49.58 10.84 -0.30
CA GLY A 187 -48.36 11.65 -0.42
C GLY A 187 -47.06 10.85 -0.66
N CYS A 188 -47.12 9.53 -0.70
CA CYS A 188 -45.92 8.69 -0.92
C CYS A 188 -45.66 8.45 -2.40
N ILE A 189 -44.45 8.80 -2.85
CA ILE A 189 -43.96 8.56 -4.22
C ILE A 189 -43.16 7.25 -4.23
N ASN A 190 -43.31 6.44 -5.29
CA ASN A 190 -42.51 5.23 -5.46
C ASN A 190 -41.20 5.54 -6.17
N THR A 191 -40.08 5.48 -5.45
CA THR A 191 -38.74 5.80 -5.96
C THR A 191 -38.04 4.65 -6.68
N SER A 192 -38.62 3.44 -6.67
CA SER A 192 -37.93 2.22 -7.14
C SER A 192 -37.63 2.21 -8.65
N MET A 193 -36.38 1.91 -9.00
CA MET A 193 -35.86 1.96 -10.38
C MET A 193 -35.51 0.56 -10.92
N ILE A 194 -35.99 0.18 -12.10
CA ILE A 194 -35.48 -1.03 -12.79
C ILE A 194 -34.12 -0.73 -13.45
N PHE A 195 -34.08 0.25 -14.36
CA PHE A 195 -32.89 0.63 -15.12
C PHE A 195 -32.46 2.06 -14.78
N LYS A 196 -31.41 2.20 -13.98
CA LYS A 196 -30.77 3.49 -13.71
C LYS A 196 -29.71 3.74 -14.80
N LEU A 197 -30.03 4.64 -15.73
CA LEU A 197 -29.42 4.66 -17.07
C LEU A 197 -28.65 5.97 -17.33
N TYR A 198 -27.33 5.90 -17.22
CA TYR A 198 -26.43 7.00 -17.57
C TYR A 198 -25.65 6.75 -18.88
N GLY A 199 -25.39 5.50 -19.22
CA GLY A 199 -24.68 5.07 -20.43
C GLY A 199 -25.63 4.80 -21.59
N GLN A 200 -25.54 3.63 -22.21
CA GLN A 200 -26.47 3.20 -23.26
C GLN A 200 -27.08 1.83 -22.93
N LEU A 201 -28.40 1.72 -23.04
CA LEU A 201 -29.15 0.46 -22.98
C LEU A 201 -29.73 0.15 -24.37
N THR A 202 -29.41 -1.02 -24.91
CA THR A 202 -30.12 -1.63 -26.04
C THR A 202 -30.94 -2.81 -25.53
N ILE A 203 -32.20 -2.96 -25.95
CA ILE A 203 -33.01 -4.17 -25.71
C ILE A 203 -33.37 -4.83 -27.06
N SER A 204 -33.20 -6.15 -27.14
CA SER A 204 -33.61 -6.99 -28.26
C SER A 204 -33.93 -8.41 -27.78
N GLU A 205 -34.54 -9.25 -28.61
CA GLU A 205 -34.63 -10.69 -28.35
C GLU A 205 -33.28 -11.38 -28.58
N ASP A 206 -33.06 -12.53 -27.94
CA ASP A 206 -31.94 -13.43 -28.27
C ASP A 206 -32.25 -14.24 -29.55
N ALA A 207 -31.20 -14.67 -30.23
CA ALA A 207 -31.30 -15.37 -31.52
C ALA A 207 -32.21 -16.61 -31.41
N ASP A 208 -33.03 -16.82 -32.44
CA ASP A 208 -34.01 -17.91 -32.55
C ASP A 208 -35.07 -17.98 -31.41
N THR A 209 -35.27 -16.91 -30.62
CA THR A 209 -36.29 -16.87 -29.55
C THR A 209 -37.37 -15.78 -29.72
N PRO A 210 -38.22 -15.88 -30.76
CA PRO A 210 -39.27 -14.90 -31.03
C PRO A 210 -40.39 -14.92 -29.98
N ASN A 211 -40.97 -13.74 -29.73
CA ASN A 211 -41.93 -13.45 -28.66
C ASN A 211 -41.31 -13.51 -27.25
N SER A 212 -40.02 -13.18 -27.11
CA SER A 212 -39.37 -13.08 -25.80
C SER A 212 -39.70 -11.73 -25.12
N SER A 213 -39.83 -11.76 -23.79
CA SER A 213 -40.40 -10.65 -23.03
C SER A 213 -39.74 -10.41 -21.68
N LEU A 214 -39.86 -9.17 -21.20
CA LEU A 214 -39.50 -8.72 -19.86
C LEU A 214 -40.72 -8.07 -19.20
N GLN A 215 -41.26 -8.69 -18.15
CA GLN A 215 -42.31 -8.11 -17.32
C GLN A 215 -41.72 -7.53 -16.03
N LEU A 216 -42.18 -6.34 -15.66
CA LEU A 216 -41.65 -5.53 -14.58
C LEU A 216 -42.82 -5.07 -13.69
N ASN A 217 -42.79 -5.44 -12.41
CA ASN A 217 -43.91 -5.24 -11.49
C ASN A 217 -43.51 -4.35 -10.30
N ASN A 218 -44.44 -3.53 -9.81
CA ASN A 218 -44.31 -2.65 -8.63
C ASN A 218 -43.21 -1.55 -8.70
N ALA A 219 -42.56 -1.34 -9.84
CA ALA A 219 -41.56 -0.29 -10.01
C ALA A 219 -42.21 1.11 -10.06
N GLY A 220 -41.51 2.12 -9.55
CA GLY A 220 -41.85 3.53 -9.79
C GLY A 220 -41.33 3.98 -11.15
N TYR A 221 -40.09 3.60 -11.48
CA TYR A 221 -39.41 3.92 -12.73
C TYR A 221 -38.97 2.65 -13.47
N LEU A 222 -39.43 2.52 -14.71
CA LEU A 222 -38.86 1.60 -15.68
C LEU A 222 -37.43 2.04 -16.03
N MET A 223 -37.26 3.31 -16.38
CA MET A 223 -35.98 3.93 -16.74
C MET A 223 -35.90 5.33 -16.16
N HIS A 224 -34.73 5.69 -15.65
CA HIS A 224 -34.49 7.03 -15.12
C HIS A 224 -33.04 7.45 -15.44
N GLY A 225 -32.87 8.58 -16.11
CA GLY A 225 -31.59 9.27 -16.24
C GLY A 225 -31.21 9.94 -14.91
N GLY A 226 -30.01 9.68 -14.38
CA GLY A 226 -29.65 10.12 -13.04
C GLY A 226 -29.13 11.56 -12.97
N GLY A 227 -29.57 12.31 -11.97
CA GLY A 227 -29.15 13.68 -11.62
C GLY A 227 -29.96 14.18 -10.41
N SER A 228 -29.66 15.36 -9.87
CA SER A 228 -30.57 16.05 -8.93
C SER A 228 -31.78 16.65 -9.66
N HIS A 229 -31.52 17.14 -10.88
CA HIS A 229 -32.45 17.79 -11.79
C HIS A 229 -32.40 17.08 -13.17
N ASP A 230 -33.35 17.36 -14.06
CA ASP A 230 -33.82 16.45 -15.12
C ASP A 230 -32.92 16.22 -16.36
N ASN A 231 -31.60 16.31 -16.19
CA ASN A 231 -30.69 16.73 -17.25
C ASN A 231 -29.65 15.70 -17.73
N ILE A 232 -29.46 14.55 -17.08
CA ILE A 232 -28.52 13.52 -17.57
C ILE A 232 -29.19 12.16 -17.79
N GLY A 233 -29.72 12.03 -19.00
CA GLY A 233 -30.19 10.78 -19.54
C GLY A 233 -29.12 10.00 -20.30
N GLY A 234 -28.96 8.73 -19.97
CA GLY A 234 -28.40 7.77 -20.91
C GLY A 234 -29.30 7.57 -22.13
N SER A 235 -28.78 6.82 -23.11
CA SER A 235 -29.47 6.53 -24.37
C SER A 235 -30.18 5.17 -24.32
N PHE A 236 -31.47 5.13 -24.65
CA PHE A 236 -32.22 3.87 -24.80
C PHE A 236 -32.50 3.52 -26.27
N ILE A 237 -32.33 2.25 -26.64
CA ILE A 237 -32.61 1.69 -27.97
C ILE A 237 -33.42 0.40 -27.84
N MET A 238 -34.67 0.39 -28.30
CA MET A 238 -35.49 -0.83 -28.41
C MET A 238 -35.44 -1.36 -29.85
N LYS A 239 -35.25 -2.67 -30.03
CA LYS A 239 -35.15 -3.32 -31.36
C LYS A 239 -36.18 -4.41 -31.59
N SER A 240 -36.43 -5.28 -30.61
CA SER A 240 -37.43 -6.35 -30.70
C SER A 240 -37.82 -6.89 -29.32
N GLY A 241 -38.82 -7.77 -29.27
CA GLY A 241 -39.40 -8.31 -28.03
C GLY A 241 -40.39 -7.35 -27.35
N THR A 242 -40.81 -7.69 -26.13
CA THR A 242 -41.80 -6.91 -25.38
C THR A 242 -41.31 -6.58 -23.97
N VAL A 243 -41.32 -5.30 -23.60
CA VAL A 243 -41.10 -4.82 -22.24
C VAL A 243 -42.44 -4.31 -21.66
N LYS A 244 -42.84 -4.82 -20.49
CA LYS A 244 -44.05 -4.38 -19.78
C LYS A 244 -43.71 -3.88 -18.39
N ALA A 245 -44.01 -2.63 -18.09
CA ALA A 245 -43.87 -2.00 -16.78
C ALA A 245 -45.11 -1.13 -16.50
N GLU A 246 -46.28 -1.78 -16.46
CA GLU A 246 -47.58 -1.12 -16.33
C GLU A 246 -47.61 -0.27 -15.03
N GLY A 247 -47.79 1.04 -15.18
CA GLY A 247 -47.76 2.02 -14.08
C GLY A 247 -46.38 2.61 -13.71
N ALA A 248 -45.27 2.13 -14.28
CA ALA A 248 -43.93 2.65 -14.01
C ALA A 248 -43.49 3.69 -15.07
N GLU A 249 -42.79 4.74 -14.65
CA GLU A 249 -42.42 5.88 -15.51
C GLU A 249 -41.09 5.70 -16.28
N ILE A 250 -40.92 6.48 -17.36
CA ILE A 250 -39.65 6.64 -18.10
C ILE A 250 -39.25 8.12 -18.02
N ASN A 251 -38.32 8.46 -17.12
CA ASN A 251 -37.95 9.86 -16.89
C ASN A 251 -36.52 10.17 -17.35
N ASN A 252 -36.32 11.40 -17.84
CA ASN A 252 -35.04 12.05 -18.05
C ASN A 252 -34.08 11.27 -18.98
N LEU A 253 -34.58 10.69 -20.06
CA LEU A 253 -33.73 10.14 -21.14
C LEU A 253 -33.31 11.28 -22.09
N ALA A 254 -32.03 11.35 -22.47
CA ALA A 254 -31.54 12.33 -23.44
C ALA A 254 -31.61 11.82 -24.89
N GLN A 255 -31.71 10.49 -25.09
CA GLN A 255 -31.97 9.88 -26.39
C GLN A 255 -32.81 8.62 -26.23
N TRP A 256 -33.84 8.46 -27.07
CA TRP A 256 -34.66 7.24 -27.10
C TRP A 256 -35.00 6.88 -28.55
N TYR A 257 -34.54 5.71 -28.98
CA TYR A 257 -34.79 5.15 -30.31
C TYR A 257 -35.70 3.92 -30.19
N MET A 258 -36.88 3.94 -30.79
CA MET A 258 -37.68 2.74 -31.05
C MET A 258 -37.44 2.28 -32.48
N MET A 259 -37.06 1.02 -32.66
CA MET A 259 -36.69 0.41 -33.95
C MET A 259 -37.47 -0.87 -34.26
N GLY A 260 -38.53 -1.14 -33.49
CA GLY A 260 -39.22 -2.42 -33.43
C GLY A 260 -39.43 -2.88 -31.98
N GLY A 261 -40.16 -3.97 -31.80
CA GLY A 261 -40.59 -4.45 -30.49
C GLY A 261 -41.76 -3.65 -29.91
N SER A 262 -42.00 -3.80 -28.61
CA SER A 262 -43.09 -3.14 -27.89
C SER A 262 -42.67 -2.77 -26.47
N ILE A 263 -43.05 -1.57 -26.01
CA ILE A 263 -42.85 -1.08 -24.64
C ILE A 263 -44.16 -0.55 -24.07
N ILE A 264 -44.52 -0.99 -22.86
CA ILE A 264 -45.68 -0.53 -22.10
C ILE A 264 -45.20 0.06 -20.78
N CYS A 265 -45.54 1.31 -20.49
CA CYS A 265 -45.18 2.05 -19.28
C CYS A 265 -46.36 2.92 -18.82
N GLY A 266 -46.25 3.58 -17.66
CA GLY A 266 -47.19 4.59 -17.20
C GLY A 266 -47.00 5.91 -17.95
N GLN A 267 -46.21 6.83 -17.38
CA GLN A 267 -45.85 8.10 -18.02
C GLN A 267 -44.43 8.06 -18.59
N ALA A 268 -44.11 9.01 -19.48
CA ALA A 268 -42.76 9.24 -19.95
C ALA A 268 -42.47 10.74 -20.02
N ASN A 269 -41.66 11.23 -19.07
CA ASN A 269 -41.28 12.64 -18.93
C ASN A 269 -39.83 12.78 -19.43
N LEU A 270 -39.65 13.23 -20.66
CA LEU A 270 -38.35 13.23 -21.33
C LEU A 270 -37.73 14.63 -21.32
N ASN A 271 -36.41 14.72 -21.44
CA ASN A 271 -35.69 15.99 -21.40
C ASN A 271 -36.07 16.91 -22.58
N ASP A 272 -36.03 18.23 -22.36
CA ASP A 272 -36.51 19.25 -23.30
C ASP A 272 -35.55 19.59 -24.45
N LYS A 273 -34.36 18.97 -24.52
CA LYS A 273 -33.40 19.10 -25.64
C LYS A 273 -32.92 17.73 -26.15
N GLY A 274 -33.75 16.70 -26.04
CA GLY A 274 -33.37 15.30 -26.27
C GLY A 274 -33.81 14.69 -27.61
N VAL A 275 -33.06 13.67 -28.05
CA VAL A 275 -33.22 13.09 -29.40
C VAL A 275 -34.14 11.86 -29.39
N TYR A 276 -35.42 12.09 -29.67
CA TYR A 276 -36.48 11.07 -29.64
C TYR A 276 -36.88 10.60 -31.03
N ARG A 277 -36.67 9.32 -31.33
CA ARG A 277 -36.73 8.75 -32.68
C ARG A 277 -37.55 7.45 -32.66
N PHE A 278 -38.86 7.57 -32.81
CA PHE A 278 -39.85 6.51 -32.67
C PHE A 278 -40.16 5.85 -34.01
N LEU A 279 -39.17 5.18 -34.60
CA LEU A 279 -39.09 4.94 -36.04
C LEU A 279 -39.78 3.64 -36.54
N ASP A 280 -39.97 2.65 -35.65
CA ASP A 280 -40.81 1.45 -35.79
C ASP A 280 -41.03 0.86 -34.37
N GLY A 281 -42.03 -0.01 -34.19
CA GLY A 281 -42.40 -0.62 -32.91
C GLY A 281 -43.50 0.11 -32.13
N ASP A 282 -44.05 -0.57 -31.12
CA ASP A 282 -45.15 -0.09 -30.27
C ASP A 282 -44.64 0.62 -29.02
N ILE A 283 -45.24 1.78 -28.71
CA ILE A 283 -45.19 2.42 -27.40
C ILE A 283 -46.61 2.47 -26.88
N THR A 284 -46.80 2.22 -25.58
CA THR A 284 -48.07 2.45 -24.88
C THR A 284 -47.76 3.13 -23.56
N SER A 285 -48.16 4.40 -23.45
CA SER A 285 -48.05 5.22 -22.26
C SER A 285 -49.29 6.11 -22.13
N ASP A 286 -49.66 6.43 -20.89
CA ASP A 286 -50.76 7.33 -20.56
C ASP A 286 -50.43 8.78 -20.97
N TYR A 287 -49.15 9.14 -20.84
CA TYR A 287 -48.58 10.44 -21.17
C TYR A 287 -47.20 10.30 -21.82
N LEU A 288 -46.85 11.28 -22.65
CA LEU A 288 -45.50 11.50 -23.18
C LEU A 288 -45.25 13.01 -23.27
N GLY A 289 -44.24 13.50 -22.55
CA GLY A 289 -43.91 14.93 -22.43
C GLY A 289 -42.46 15.26 -22.80
N SER A 290 -42.25 16.34 -23.55
CA SER A 290 -40.98 17.05 -23.82
C SER A 290 -41.27 18.27 -24.71
N THR A 291 -40.62 19.42 -24.53
CA THR A 291 -40.86 20.58 -25.41
C THR A 291 -40.20 20.49 -26.80
N ASP A 292 -39.36 19.47 -27.07
CA ASP A 292 -38.64 19.29 -28.34
C ASP A 292 -39.47 18.60 -29.45
N THR A 293 -38.85 18.34 -30.61
CA THR A 293 -39.44 17.66 -31.78
C THR A 293 -39.06 16.18 -31.84
N ALA A 294 -40.05 15.31 -31.61
CA ALA A 294 -39.89 13.87 -31.78
C ALA A 294 -40.16 13.43 -33.22
N LYS A 295 -39.19 12.77 -33.87
CA LYS A 295 -39.39 12.16 -35.19
C LYS A 295 -39.93 10.74 -35.04
N MET A 296 -41.00 10.43 -35.75
CA MET A 296 -41.72 9.16 -35.70
C MET A 296 -41.68 8.43 -37.05
N GLY A 297 -41.90 7.12 -37.03
CA GLY A 297 -42.53 6.39 -38.13
C GLY A 297 -44.05 6.52 -37.99
N THR A 298 -44.77 5.42 -38.22
CA THR A 298 -46.19 5.34 -37.85
C THR A 298 -46.38 4.49 -36.60
N ALA A 299 -46.25 5.16 -35.46
CA ALA A 299 -46.46 4.57 -34.14
C ALA A 299 -47.95 4.46 -33.78
N ARG A 300 -48.22 3.61 -32.79
CA ARG A 300 -49.54 3.44 -32.16
C ARG A 300 -49.83 4.56 -31.14
N LEU A 301 -51.01 4.49 -30.53
CA LEU A 301 -51.60 5.61 -29.80
C LEU A 301 -50.95 5.83 -28.42
N PHE A 302 -50.43 7.04 -28.18
CA PHE A 302 -50.29 7.59 -26.84
C PHE A 302 -51.67 7.96 -26.27
N GLY A 303 -51.86 7.83 -24.95
CA GLY A 303 -53.08 8.29 -24.28
C GLY A 303 -53.23 9.82 -24.36
N SER A 304 -52.15 10.53 -24.04
CA SER A 304 -52.02 11.99 -24.16
C SER A 304 -50.56 12.38 -24.48
N THR A 305 -50.36 13.54 -25.10
CA THR A 305 -49.03 14.02 -25.52
C THR A 305 -48.87 15.50 -25.26
N TYR A 306 -47.74 15.89 -24.67
CA TYR A 306 -47.25 17.26 -24.63
C TYR A 306 -45.86 17.28 -25.28
N ILE A 307 -45.84 17.17 -26.61
CA ILE A 307 -44.63 17.26 -27.42
C ILE A 307 -44.69 18.53 -28.28
N GLY A 308 -43.59 19.26 -28.39
CA GLY A 308 -43.50 20.51 -29.15
C GLY A 308 -43.91 20.35 -30.61
N GLN A 309 -43.35 19.35 -31.31
CA GLN A 309 -43.84 18.91 -32.62
C GLN A 309 -43.60 17.41 -32.85
N LEU A 310 -44.52 16.77 -33.58
CA LEU A 310 -44.33 15.41 -34.11
C LEU A 310 -44.09 15.49 -35.61
N GLU A 311 -43.00 14.88 -36.08
CA GLU A 311 -42.65 14.83 -37.51
C GLU A 311 -42.35 13.41 -37.95
N ASP A 312 -42.35 13.15 -39.26
CA ASP A 312 -41.77 11.91 -39.81
C ASP A 312 -40.27 12.04 -40.15
N ARG A 313 -39.65 10.98 -40.69
CA ARG A 313 -38.23 11.00 -41.10
C ARG A 313 -37.93 11.89 -42.33
N ASN A 314 -38.93 12.58 -42.86
CA ASN A 314 -38.79 13.61 -43.89
C ASN A 314 -39.07 15.02 -43.34
N GLY A 315 -39.36 15.18 -42.05
CA GLY A 315 -39.77 16.44 -41.46
C GLY A 315 -41.16 16.90 -41.90
N TYR A 316 -42.08 15.98 -42.22
CA TYR A 316 -43.50 16.33 -42.37
C TYR A 316 -44.20 16.26 -41.01
N VAL A 317 -44.88 17.36 -40.64
CA VAL A 317 -45.69 17.43 -39.41
C VAL A 317 -46.80 16.38 -39.43
N LEU A 318 -46.84 15.58 -38.36
CA LEU A 318 -47.81 14.54 -38.12
C LEU A 318 -48.90 15.03 -37.15
N GLN A 319 -50.14 14.63 -37.38
CA GLN A 319 -51.24 14.81 -36.43
C GLN A 319 -51.99 13.49 -36.27
N LYS A 320 -52.45 13.21 -35.05
CA LYS A 320 -53.39 12.10 -34.77
C LYS A 320 -54.66 12.31 -35.59
N MET A 321 -54.95 11.38 -36.50
CA MET A 321 -56.05 11.45 -37.46
C MET A 321 -56.64 10.07 -37.72
N THR A 322 -57.91 10.04 -38.12
CA THR A 322 -58.63 8.81 -38.47
C THR A 322 -58.99 8.80 -39.95
N VAL A 323 -58.66 7.71 -40.64
CA VAL A 323 -59.09 7.43 -42.01
C VAL A 323 -60.04 6.24 -42.04
N SER A 324 -60.90 6.18 -43.06
CA SER A 324 -61.94 5.17 -43.26
C SER A 324 -61.78 4.47 -44.62
N ASP A 325 -62.64 3.50 -44.91
CA ASP A 325 -62.71 2.73 -46.16
C ASP A 325 -61.48 1.86 -46.45
N LEU A 326 -60.77 1.40 -45.41
CA LEU A 326 -59.72 0.38 -45.51
C LEU A 326 -60.32 -1.03 -45.33
N PRO A 327 -59.62 -2.10 -45.74
CA PRO A 327 -59.97 -3.47 -45.37
C PRO A 327 -60.13 -3.62 -43.85
N VAL A 328 -61.10 -4.41 -43.39
CA VAL A 328 -61.39 -4.58 -41.94
C VAL A 328 -60.44 -5.58 -41.27
N ASN A 329 -60.08 -5.35 -40.01
CA ASN A 329 -59.22 -6.23 -39.21
C ASN A 329 -57.96 -6.74 -39.95
N GLN A 330 -57.26 -5.85 -40.66
CA GLN A 330 -56.01 -6.12 -41.34
C GLN A 330 -54.85 -5.35 -40.73
N LYS A 331 -53.69 -6.00 -40.64
CA LYS A 331 -52.43 -5.32 -40.33
C LYS A 331 -52.00 -4.40 -41.47
N VAL A 332 -51.54 -3.21 -41.10
CA VAL A 332 -50.87 -2.30 -42.02
C VAL A 332 -49.44 -2.79 -42.24
N THR A 333 -49.00 -2.88 -43.49
CA THR A 333 -47.63 -3.30 -43.82
C THR A 333 -46.69 -2.11 -43.82
N ALA A 334 -47.13 -0.99 -44.40
CA ALA A 334 -46.39 0.26 -44.42
C ALA A 334 -47.32 1.49 -44.51
N VAL A 335 -46.83 2.65 -44.09
CA VAL A 335 -47.42 3.96 -44.36
C VAL A 335 -46.33 4.90 -44.84
N ASN A 336 -46.54 5.57 -45.96
CA ASN A 336 -45.56 6.48 -46.59
C ASN A 336 -44.19 5.84 -46.87
N GLY A 337 -44.13 4.51 -47.00
CA GLY A 337 -42.89 3.74 -47.14
C GLY A 337 -42.16 3.39 -45.84
N TYR A 338 -42.72 3.75 -44.68
CA TYR A 338 -42.25 3.33 -43.36
C TYR A 338 -42.98 2.07 -42.91
N PRO A 339 -42.29 1.08 -42.31
CA PRO A 339 -42.95 -0.07 -41.70
C PRO A 339 -44.02 0.35 -40.68
N ALA A 340 -45.15 -0.34 -40.70
CA ALA A 340 -46.31 -0.07 -39.84
C ALA A 340 -46.76 -1.33 -39.09
N SER A 341 -45.81 -2.22 -38.76
CA SER A 341 -46.01 -3.64 -38.42
C SER A 341 -46.97 -3.93 -37.25
N THR A 342 -47.23 -2.92 -36.41
CA THR A 342 -48.10 -2.98 -35.23
C THR A 342 -49.46 -2.30 -35.41
N LEU A 343 -49.65 -1.52 -36.49
CA LEU A 343 -50.92 -0.89 -36.82
C LEU A 343 -51.89 -1.89 -37.44
N GLU A 344 -53.17 -1.73 -37.11
CA GLU A 344 -54.25 -2.61 -37.54
C GLU A 344 -55.54 -1.79 -37.68
N THR A 345 -56.30 -2.07 -38.73
CA THR A 345 -57.60 -1.43 -38.99
C THR A 345 -58.70 -2.03 -38.12
N SER A 346 -59.66 -1.22 -37.69
CA SER A 346 -60.81 -1.69 -36.91
C SER A 346 -61.79 -2.58 -37.69
N GLU A 347 -62.78 -3.12 -36.98
CA GLU A 347 -63.92 -3.85 -37.55
C GLU A 347 -64.75 -3.01 -38.54
N GLU A 348 -64.67 -1.68 -38.42
CA GLU A 348 -65.31 -0.72 -39.32
C GLU A 348 -64.42 -0.30 -40.51
N GLY A 349 -63.22 -0.88 -40.66
CA GLY A 349 -62.28 -0.51 -41.73
C GLY A 349 -61.66 0.88 -41.53
N LYS A 350 -61.53 1.32 -40.27
CA LYS A 350 -60.92 2.59 -39.91
C LYS A 350 -59.51 2.39 -39.36
N LEU A 351 -58.64 3.37 -39.56
CA LEU A 351 -57.31 3.44 -38.93
C LEU A 351 -57.15 4.80 -38.27
N GLU A 352 -56.90 4.82 -36.95
CA GLU A 352 -56.46 5.99 -36.21
C GLU A 352 -54.93 5.92 -36.03
N ALA A 353 -54.21 6.93 -36.52
CA ALA A 353 -52.75 6.97 -36.49
C ALA A 353 -52.22 8.42 -36.57
N TYR A 354 -50.93 8.61 -36.29
CA TYR A 354 -50.23 9.85 -36.62
C TYR A 354 -49.93 9.89 -38.12
N LEU A 355 -50.57 10.81 -38.85
CA LEU A 355 -50.51 10.93 -40.31
C LEU A 355 -50.15 12.36 -40.74
N ARG A 356 -49.62 12.54 -41.96
CA ARG A 356 -49.19 13.85 -42.50
C ARG A 356 -50.39 14.74 -42.82
N LYS A 357 -50.27 16.06 -42.62
CA LYS A 357 -51.12 17.05 -43.31
C LYS A 357 -50.71 17.19 -44.78
N GLY A 358 -51.04 16.17 -45.58
CA GLY A 358 -50.68 16.08 -46.98
C GLY A 358 -51.08 14.76 -47.61
N SER A 359 -50.30 14.27 -48.57
CA SER A 359 -50.47 12.95 -49.16
C SER A 359 -49.99 11.85 -48.21
N ASN A 360 -50.85 10.85 -47.97
CA ASN A 360 -50.53 9.65 -47.20
C ASN A 360 -50.86 8.39 -48.02
N VAL A 361 -49.88 7.50 -48.22
CA VAL A 361 -50.11 6.18 -48.83
C VAL A 361 -50.08 5.12 -47.74
N ILE A 362 -51.16 4.36 -47.59
CA ILE A 362 -51.31 3.28 -46.62
C ILE A 362 -51.29 1.94 -47.37
N GLU A 363 -50.44 1.01 -46.94
CA GLU A 363 -50.25 -0.28 -47.61
C GLU A 363 -50.73 -1.42 -46.72
N ILE A 364 -51.59 -2.29 -47.24
CA ILE A 364 -52.20 -3.43 -46.55
C ILE A 364 -52.22 -4.60 -47.54
N ASN A 365 -51.70 -5.77 -47.13
CA ASN A 365 -51.67 -7.00 -47.93
C ASN A 365 -51.10 -6.86 -49.37
N GLY A 366 -50.26 -5.85 -49.62
CA GLY A 366 -49.68 -5.54 -50.92
C GLY A 366 -50.47 -4.53 -51.78
N GLU A 367 -51.72 -4.21 -51.42
CA GLU A 367 -52.45 -3.08 -51.99
C GLU A 367 -51.98 -1.75 -51.40
N SER A 368 -52.36 -0.63 -52.02
CA SER A 368 -51.92 0.71 -51.61
C SER A 368 -53.03 1.74 -51.80
N TYR A 369 -53.38 2.44 -50.72
CA TYR A 369 -54.49 3.39 -50.67
C TYR A 369 -53.94 4.80 -50.43
N LEU A 370 -54.14 5.71 -51.40
CA LEU A 370 -53.75 7.11 -51.28
C LEU A 370 -54.87 7.93 -50.63
N TYR A 371 -54.51 8.69 -49.60
CA TYR A 371 -55.32 9.73 -48.99
C TYR A 371 -54.63 11.08 -49.18
N LYS A 372 -55.41 12.15 -49.36
CA LYS A 372 -54.89 13.53 -49.41
C LYS A 372 -55.61 14.39 -48.39
N TRP A 373 -54.86 15.28 -47.76
CA TRP A 373 -55.41 16.32 -46.89
C TRP A 373 -56.21 17.33 -47.71
N ASP A 374 -57.35 17.74 -47.16
CA ASP A 374 -58.27 18.74 -47.74
C ASP A 374 -58.49 19.83 -46.70
N ASP A 375 -57.85 20.98 -46.87
CA ASP A 375 -57.89 22.11 -45.93
C ASP A 375 -59.31 22.64 -45.68
N GLY A 376 -60.18 22.58 -46.70
CA GLY A 376 -61.58 23.01 -46.62
C GLY A 376 -62.46 22.12 -45.73
N THR A 377 -61.99 20.92 -45.39
CA THR A 377 -62.65 20.00 -44.44
C THR A 377 -61.78 19.64 -43.25
N SER A 378 -60.49 19.99 -43.26
CA SER A 378 -59.48 19.58 -42.26
C SER A 378 -59.46 18.06 -42.02
N GLN A 379 -59.56 17.27 -43.09
CA GLN A 379 -59.64 15.81 -43.08
C GLN A 379 -58.83 15.17 -44.22
N LEU A 380 -58.49 13.89 -44.06
CA LEU A 380 -57.85 13.07 -45.08
C LEU A 380 -58.89 12.35 -45.95
N LYS A 381 -58.93 12.65 -47.25
CA LYS A 381 -59.87 12.06 -48.22
C LYS A 381 -59.20 11.01 -49.10
N LYS A 382 -59.78 9.80 -49.13
CA LYS A 382 -59.36 8.70 -50.00
C LYS A 382 -59.45 9.10 -51.47
N GLN A 383 -58.43 8.75 -52.26
CA GLN A 383 -58.40 8.98 -53.70
C GLN A 383 -58.91 7.74 -54.45
N THR A 384 -59.73 7.94 -55.48
CA THR A 384 -60.28 6.84 -56.29
C THR A 384 -59.30 6.46 -57.40
N ASN A 385 -58.94 5.17 -57.48
CA ASN A 385 -58.03 4.60 -58.48
C ASN A 385 -56.72 5.41 -58.70
N PRO A 386 -55.95 5.72 -57.64
CA PRO A 386 -54.74 6.52 -57.76
C PRO A 386 -53.67 5.79 -58.59
N ALA A 387 -53.17 6.44 -59.63
CA ALA A 387 -51.97 5.98 -60.32
C ALA A 387 -50.75 6.29 -59.45
N LEU A 388 -50.13 5.27 -58.87
CA LEU A 388 -48.92 5.40 -58.05
C LEU A 388 -47.66 5.04 -58.85
N CYS A 389 -46.51 5.51 -58.37
CA CYS A 389 -45.17 5.11 -58.81
C CYS A 389 -44.29 4.84 -57.59
N THR A 390 -43.39 3.87 -57.73
CA THR A 390 -42.54 3.32 -56.68
C THR A 390 -41.14 3.93 -56.76
N VAL A 391 -40.70 4.61 -55.69
CA VAL A 391 -39.33 5.13 -55.55
C VAL A 391 -38.58 4.28 -54.53
N GLN A 392 -37.65 3.47 -55.00
CA GLN A 392 -36.78 2.65 -54.15
C GLN A 392 -35.51 3.43 -53.80
N PHE A 393 -35.34 3.80 -52.53
CA PHE A 393 -34.10 4.41 -52.06
C PHE A 393 -33.13 3.30 -51.63
N ALA A 394 -31.88 3.36 -52.08
CA ALA A 394 -30.82 2.42 -51.72
C ALA A 394 -29.54 3.19 -51.36
N LEU A 395 -28.87 2.82 -50.28
CA LEU A 395 -27.62 3.49 -49.89
C LEU A 395 -26.45 3.04 -50.77
N ALA A 396 -25.53 3.95 -51.06
CA ALA A 396 -24.35 3.68 -51.88
C ALA A 396 -23.56 2.47 -51.34
N GLY A 397 -23.40 1.45 -52.18
CA GLY A 397 -22.75 0.18 -51.84
C GLY A 397 -23.66 -0.90 -51.23
N ASN A 398 -24.91 -0.57 -50.86
CA ASN A 398 -25.90 -1.56 -50.40
C ASN A 398 -26.72 -2.10 -51.60
N LYS A 399 -26.99 -3.41 -51.60
CA LYS A 399 -27.84 -4.06 -52.62
C LYS A 399 -29.33 -3.98 -52.28
N ASN A 400 -29.67 -3.92 -50.99
CA ASN A 400 -31.04 -3.84 -50.53
C ASN A 400 -31.53 -2.39 -50.55
N ALA A 401 -32.82 -2.19 -50.79
CA ALA A 401 -33.45 -0.90 -50.54
C ALA A 401 -33.30 -0.53 -49.05
N TYR A 402 -32.96 0.73 -48.79
CA TYR A 402 -33.00 1.35 -47.48
C TYR A 402 -34.47 1.56 -47.04
N CYS A 403 -35.30 2.02 -47.97
CA CYS A 403 -36.76 2.06 -47.87
C CYS A 403 -37.37 2.10 -49.29
N THR A 404 -38.69 1.95 -49.38
CA THR A 404 -39.44 2.05 -50.63
C THR A 404 -40.63 2.95 -50.40
N VAL A 405 -40.74 4.06 -51.13
CA VAL A 405 -41.79 5.06 -50.98
C VAL A 405 -42.68 5.03 -52.22
N LYS A 406 -44.00 4.93 -52.05
CA LYS A 406 -44.97 5.10 -53.14
C LYS A 406 -45.50 6.53 -53.16
N VAL A 407 -45.49 7.14 -54.33
CA VAL A 407 -45.97 8.51 -54.58
C VAL A 407 -46.98 8.53 -55.73
N GLU A 408 -47.73 9.62 -55.89
CA GLU A 408 -48.65 9.77 -57.01
C GLU A 408 -47.90 10.03 -58.32
N LYS A 409 -48.34 9.38 -59.40
CA LYS A 409 -47.71 9.50 -60.72
C LYS A 409 -47.83 10.92 -61.25
N ASN A 410 -46.73 11.44 -61.76
CA ASN A 410 -46.55 12.80 -62.27
C ASN A 410 -46.62 13.92 -61.21
N THR A 411 -46.45 13.62 -59.92
CA THR A 411 -46.21 14.66 -58.89
C THR A 411 -44.72 14.84 -58.62
N LYS A 412 -44.36 15.99 -58.04
CA LYS A 412 -43.05 16.17 -57.37
C LYS A 412 -42.91 15.19 -56.21
N PHE A 413 -41.69 14.80 -55.87
CA PHE A 413 -41.43 13.89 -54.75
C PHE A 413 -41.75 14.52 -53.38
N GLY A 414 -41.44 15.81 -53.19
CA GLY A 414 -41.56 16.47 -51.89
C GLY A 414 -40.33 16.22 -51.01
N LYS A 415 -40.50 16.32 -49.68
CA LYS A 415 -39.36 16.32 -48.73
C LYS A 415 -38.56 15.02 -48.78
N LEU A 416 -37.24 15.15 -48.80
CA LEU A 416 -36.28 14.04 -48.72
C LEU A 416 -36.01 13.62 -47.26
N PHE A 417 -35.08 12.70 -47.00
CA PHE A 417 -34.78 12.28 -45.61
C PHE A 417 -34.02 13.38 -44.87
N ASP A 418 -34.54 13.76 -43.70
CA ASP A 418 -33.91 14.68 -42.77
C ASP A 418 -33.46 13.92 -41.51
N ASP A 419 -32.15 13.78 -41.38
CA ASP A 419 -31.46 12.94 -40.41
C ASP A 419 -30.47 13.81 -39.64
N ASP A 420 -30.52 13.70 -38.31
CA ASP A 420 -29.81 14.60 -37.41
C ASP A 420 -28.30 14.30 -37.38
N GLN A 421 -27.88 13.14 -37.89
CA GLN A 421 -26.49 12.69 -37.95
C GLN A 421 -25.90 12.75 -39.37
N TYR A 422 -26.75 12.72 -40.41
CA TYR A 422 -26.32 12.62 -41.80
C TYR A 422 -27.06 13.56 -42.76
N THR A 423 -26.31 14.24 -43.61
CA THR A 423 -26.82 14.80 -44.86
C THR A 423 -26.75 13.73 -45.96
N TYR A 424 -27.70 13.76 -46.89
CA TYR A 424 -27.76 12.80 -48.00
C TYR A 424 -27.76 13.53 -49.35
N THR A 425 -27.06 12.97 -50.32
CA THR A 425 -27.15 13.33 -51.74
C THR A 425 -27.77 12.18 -52.53
N TYR A 426 -28.52 12.50 -53.58
CA TYR A 426 -29.44 11.56 -54.23
C TYR A 426 -29.25 11.55 -55.76
N GLN A 427 -29.12 10.36 -56.35
CA GLN A 427 -28.96 10.16 -57.79
C GLN A 427 -29.80 8.99 -58.30
N THR A 428 -30.42 9.11 -59.48
CA THR A 428 -31.11 8.00 -60.16
C THR A 428 -30.13 7.02 -60.81
N GLU A 429 -30.58 5.83 -61.24
CA GLU A 429 -29.71 4.79 -61.83
C GLU A 429 -29.03 5.20 -63.16
N ASP A 430 -29.53 6.24 -63.85
CA ASP A 430 -28.88 6.85 -65.01
C ASP A 430 -27.85 7.94 -64.66
N GLY A 431 -27.71 8.27 -63.37
CA GLY A 431 -26.79 9.28 -62.84
C GLY A 431 -27.35 10.70 -62.73
N ALA A 432 -28.62 10.94 -63.10
CA ALA A 432 -29.23 12.26 -62.91
C ALA A 432 -29.45 12.57 -61.42
N GLN A 433 -29.37 13.86 -61.05
CA GLN A 433 -29.62 14.30 -59.67
C GLN A 433 -31.10 14.15 -59.33
N PHE A 434 -31.39 13.52 -58.19
CA PHE A 434 -32.73 13.45 -57.61
C PHE A 434 -32.87 14.54 -56.52
N ASN A 435 -34.01 15.21 -56.46
CA ASN A 435 -34.30 16.28 -55.51
C ASN A 435 -35.81 16.41 -55.25
N GLU A 436 -36.21 17.31 -54.34
CA GLU A 436 -37.61 17.47 -53.91
C GLU A 436 -38.55 17.91 -55.04
N ASP A 437 -38.01 18.63 -56.03
CA ASP A 437 -38.69 19.08 -57.25
C ASP A 437 -38.81 18.00 -58.34
N THR A 438 -38.17 16.83 -58.17
CA THR A 438 -38.16 15.77 -59.18
C THR A 438 -39.54 15.16 -59.36
N VAL A 439 -40.05 15.18 -60.60
CA VAL A 439 -41.38 14.68 -60.95
C VAL A 439 -41.34 13.19 -61.26
N VAL A 440 -42.00 12.38 -60.43
CA VAL A 440 -41.97 10.91 -60.51
C VAL A 440 -43.03 10.43 -61.52
N SER A 441 -42.61 10.19 -62.76
CA SER A 441 -43.49 9.76 -63.86
C SER A 441 -43.47 8.24 -64.11
N SER A 442 -42.54 7.50 -63.51
CA SER A 442 -42.48 6.03 -63.52
C SER A 442 -41.91 5.51 -62.20
N ASP A 443 -41.98 4.20 -61.98
CA ASP A 443 -41.13 3.53 -61.00
C ASP A 443 -39.65 3.83 -61.28
N MET A 444 -38.86 4.00 -60.22
CA MET A 444 -37.46 4.36 -60.28
C MET A 444 -36.72 3.98 -59.00
N LYS A 445 -35.39 3.97 -59.06
CA LYS A 445 -34.53 3.73 -57.92
C LYS A 445 -33.51 4.87 -57.77
N VAL A 446 -33.29 5.26 -56.52
CA VAL A 446 -32.47 6.41 -56.14
C VAL A 446 -31.35 5.93 -55.20
N THR A 447 -30.11 6.16 -55.60
CA THR A 447 -28.93 5.92 -54.79
C THR A 447 -28.73 7.11 -53.84
N MET A 448 -28.66 6.82 -52.53
CA MET A 448 -28.35 7.76 -51.46
C MET A 448 -26.88 7.66 -51.07
N THR A 449 -26.14 8.76 -51.16
CA THR A 449 -24.78 8.86 -50.59
C THR A 449 -24.82 9.78 -49.37
N SER A 450 -24.46 9.24 -48.20
CA SER A 450 -24.46 9.97 -46.94
C SER A 450 -23.12 10.63 -46.62
N SER A 451 -23.20 11.79 -45.98
CA SER A 451 -22.11 12.52 -45.35
C SER A 451 -22.53 12.86 -43.91
N VAL A 452 -21.60 12.87 -42.96
CA VAL A 452 -21.90 13.26 -41.58
C VAL A 452 -22.34 14.73 -41.58
N ARG A 453 -23.45 15.06 -40.90
CA ARG A 453 -23.91 16.43 -40.74
C ARG A 453 -23.05 17.15 -39.70
N GLU A 454 -22.69 18.41 -39.98
CA GLU A 454 -21.98 19.28 -39.05
C GLU A 454 -22.89 20.46 -38.65
N TYR A 455 -22.79 20.88 -37.40
CA TYR A 455 -23.63 21.90 -36.77
C TYR A 455 -22.77 23.02 -36.18
N ASN A 456 -23.35 24.21 -36.04
CA ASN A 456 -22.70 25.35 -35.42
C ASN A 456 -22.74 25.19 -33.89
N VAL A 457 -21.58 24.88 -33.30
CA VAL A 457 -21.42 24.81 -31.85
C VAL A 457 -20.62 26.02 -31.39
N THR A 458 -21.23 26.83 -30.53
CA THR A 458 -20.61 27.98 -29.86
C THR A 458 -20.07 27.54 -28.51
N ILE A 459 -18.76 27.29 -28.44
CA ILE A 459 -18.07 26.84 -27.23
C ILE A 459 -17.33 28.03 -26.63
N ASP A 460 -17.63 28.40 -25.38
CA ASP A 460 -17.01 29.53 -24.67
C ASP A 460 -17.06 30.84 -25.50
N GLY A 461 -18.19 31.09 -26.16
CA GLY A 461 -18.40 32.22 -27.07
C GLY A 461 -17.81 32.08 -28.48
N VAL A 462 -17.17 30.96 -28.83
CA VAL A 462 -16.53 30.74 -30.14
C VAL A 462 -17.29 29.70 -30.97
N THR A 463 -18.03 30.17 -31.97
CA THR A 463 -18.77 29.32 -32.93
C THR A 463 -17.85 28.61 -33.93
N LYS A 464 -18.04 27.29 -34.08
CA LYS A 464 -17.40 26.46 -35.12
C LYS A 464 -18.38 25.40 -35.62
N SER A 465 -18.32 25.07 -36.91
CA SER A 465 -19.04 23.91 -37.45
C SER A 465 -18.32 22.61 -37.06
N MET A 466 -19.05 21.61 -36.54
CA MET A 466 -18.50 20.31 -36.15
C MET A 466 -19.58 19.22 -36.03
N SER A 467 -19.17 17.95 -36.12
CA SER A 467 -20.03 16.76 -35.92
C SER A 467 -19.73 15.95 -34.64
N THR A 468 -18.71 16.35 -33.89
CA THR A 468 -18.32 15.79 -32.57
C THR A 468 -17.65 16.86 -31.72
N LEU A 469 -17.94 16.92 -30.42
CA LEU A 469 -17.30 17.85 -29.50
C LEU A 469 -15.79 17.52 -29.32
N PRO A 470 -14.89 18.52 -29.20
CA PRO A 470 -13.46 18.28 -29.02
C PRO A 470 -13.11 17.47 -27.77
N ALA A 471 -12.11 16.59 -27.87
CA ALA A 471 -11.58 15.82 -26.74
C ALA A 471 -10.74 16.67 -25.77
N GLY A 472 -10.67 16.26 -24.50
CA GLY A 472 -9.89 16.95 -23.46
C GLY A 472 -10.65 18.02 -22.66
N LYS A 473 -11.97 18.11 -22.85
CA LYS A 473 -12.88 19.00 -22.12
C LYS A 473 -14.16 18.26 -21.74
N ILE A 474 -14.84 18.79 -20.73
CA ILE A 474 -16.27 18.57 -20.47
C ILE A 474 -17.02 19.85 -20.82
N TYR A 475 -18.29 19.73 -21.19
CA TYR A 475 -19.13 20.81 -21.65
C TYR A 475 -20.46 20.84 -20.90
N LEU A 476 -20.99 22.02 -20.65
CA LEU A 476 -22.30 22.26 -20.06
C LEU A 476 -23.15 23.10 -21.02
N ASP A 477 -24.38 22.65 -21.25
CA ASP A 477 -25.42 23.49 -21.84
C ASP A 477 -25.91 24.48 -20.77
N PRO A 478 -25.72 25.81 -20.98
CA PRO A 478 -25.92 26.82 -19.94
C PRO A 478 -27.40 26.91 -19.51
N PRO A 479 -27.68 27.49 -18.32
CA PRO A 479 -29.03 27.61 -17.82
C PRO A 479 -29.95 28.39 -18.77
N ASP A 480 -31.21 27.98 -18.81
CA ASP A 480 -32.26 28.67 -19.57
C ASP A 480 -32.75 29.97 -18.86
N GLU A 481 -33.77 30.61 -19.43
CA GLU A 481 -34.35 31.85 -18.87
C GLU A 481 -35.02 31.65 -17.49
N TRP A 482 -35.26 30.40 -17.06
CA TRP A 482 -35.82 30.03 -15.77
C TRP A 482 -34.77 29.57 -14.75
N GLY A 483 -33.50 29.47 -15.17
CA GLY A 483 -32.39 29.00 -14.34
C GLY A 483 -32.19 27.48 -14.34
N ALA A 484 -32.92 26.73 -15.18
CA ALA A 484 -32.72 25.29 -15.31
C ALA A 484 -31.46 25.00 -16.13
N PHE A 485 -30.44 24.41 -15.49
CA PHE A 485 -29.21 23.98 -16.17
C PHE A 485 -29.48 22.89 -17.21
N GLY A 486 -28.69 22.83 -18.28
CA GLY A 486 -28.78 21.78 -19.29
C GLY A 486 -27.92 20.55 -19.01
N SER A 487 -27.83 19.65 -19.99
CA SER A 487 -27.02 18.43 -19.91
C SER A 487 -25.51 18.70 -19.91
N CYS A 488 -24.75 17.83 -19.23
CA CYS A 488 -23.30 17.72 -19.41
C CYS A 488 -22.96 16.83 -20.63
N TYR A 489 -21.99 17.25 -21.43
CA TYR A 489 -21.47 16.52 -22.59
C TYR A 489 -19.96 16.31 -22.46
N TYR A 490 -19.46 15.18 -22.97
CA TYR A 490 -18.05 14.81 -22.86
C TYR A 490 -17.32 14.98 -24.20
N GLY A 491 -16.02 15.24 -24.17
CA GLY A 491 -15.20 15.32 -25.37
C GLY A 491 -15.25 14.03 -26.20
N GLY A 492 -15.66 14.13 -27.47
CA GLY A 492 -15.97 13.01 -28.35
C GLY A 492 -17.47 12.70 -28.50
N SER A 493 -18.36 13.32 -27.69
CA SER A 493 -19.81 13.25 -27.90
C SER A 493 -20.21 13.70 -29.30
N ARG A 494 -21.21 13.05 -29.88
CA ARG A 494 -21.84 13.48 -31.14
C ARG A 494 -22.60 14.79 -30.97
N VAL A 495 -22.49 15.66 -31.96
CA VAL A 495 -23.31 16.86 -32.08
C VAL A 495 -24.46 16.55 -33.04
N MET A 496 -25.68 16.89 -32.64
CA MET A 496 -26.92 16.54 -33.38
C MET A 496 -27.87 17.73 -33.61
N GLN A 497 -27.48 18.93 -33.16
CA GLN A 497 -28.14 20.21 -33.43
C GLN A 497 -27.12 21.36 -33.27
N ASP A 498 -27.49 22.58 -33.66
CA ASP A 498 -26.72 23.78 -33.28
C ASP A 498 -26.82 23.99 -31.77
N MET A 499 -25.70 24.33 -31.12
CA MET A 499 -25.58 24.33 -29.65
C MET A 499 -24.75 25.50 -29.13
N THR A 500 -25.07 25.98 -27.93
CA THR A 500 -24.20 26.87 -27.15
C THR A 500 -23.75 26.12 -25.90
N LEU A 501 -22.45 26.15 -25.59
CA LEU A 501 -21.84 25.37 -24.53
C LEU A 501 -20.77 26.20 -23.80
N GLU A 502 -20.74 26.08 -22.48
CA GLU A 502 -19.57 26.41 -21.67
C GLU A 502 -18.69 25.16 -21.51
N SER A 503 -17.39 25.33 -21.24
CA SER A 503 -16.49 24.19 -21.06
C SER A 503 -15.46 24.34 -19.95
N LEU A 504 -15.02 23.21 -19.41
CA LEU A 504 -13.89 23.10 -18.48
C LEU A 504 -12.88 22.06 -19.00
N ASP A 505 -11.58 22.33 -18.78
CA ASP A 505 -10.49 21.47 -19.23
C ASP A 505 -10.37 20.19 -18.37
N VAL A 506 -10.09 19.06 -19.02
CA VAL A 506 -10.02 17.74 -18.38
C VAL A 506 -8.60 17.15 -18.50
N VAL A 507 -8.06 16.64 -17.38
CA VAL A 507 -6.74 16.00 -17.31
C VAL A 507 -6.83 14.56 -16.77
N THR A 508 -6.22 13.62 -17.51
CA THR A 508 -6.12 12.21 -17.11
C THR A 508 -4.98 11.97 -16.12
N GLU A 509 -5.26 12.04 -14.82
CA GLU A 509 -4.29 11.66 -13.79
C GLU A 509 -4.37 10.16 -13.46
N LYS A 510 -3.27 9.43 -13.73
CA LYS A 510 -3.09 8.01 -13.34
C LYS A 510 -4.15 7.05 -13.96
N GLY A 511 -4.92 7.52 -14.95
CA GLY A 511 -6.03 6.79 -15.57
C GLY A 511 -7.40 7.08 -14.95
N VAL A 512 -7.55 8.23 -14.29
CA VAL A 512 -8.82 8.85 -13.86
C VAL A 512 -8.84 10.27 -14.43
N ASP A 513 -9.95 10.66 -15.03
CA ASP A 513 -10.12 12.01 -15.59
C ASP A 513 -10.66 12.99 -14.55
N TYR A 514 -10.03 14.16 -14.48
CA TYR A 514 -10.36 15.26 -13.57
C TYR A 514 -10.60 16.54 -14.35
N VAL A 515 -11.70 17.23 -14.06
CA VAL A 515 -11.88 18.66 -14.37
C VAL A 515 -10.83 19.47 -13.62
N ARG A 516 -10.16 20.38 -14.32
CA ARG A 516 -9.23 21.34 -13.72
C ARG A 516 -9.99 22.58 -13.24
N ILE A 517 -9.62 23.08 -12.07
CA ILE A 517 -10.18 24.30 -11.49
C ILE A 517 -9.04 25.16 -10.97
N SER A 518 -8.93 26.39 -11.46
CA SER A 518 -7.84 27.32 -11.17
C SER A 518 -8.30 28.72 -10.75
N ASP A 519 -9.58 29.05 -10.93
CA ASP A 519 -10.23 30.28 -10.47
C ASP A 519 -11.67 30.00 -9.96
N LYS A 520 -12.35 31.04 -9.48
CA LYS A 520 -13.71 30.94 -8.92
C LYS A 520 -14.78 30.75 -10.01
N GLU A 521 -14.53 31.25 -11.23
CA GLU A 521 -15.40 31.09 -12.39
C GLU A 521 -15.39 29.63 -12.90
N GLU A 522 -14.25 28.95 -12.89
CA GLU A 522 -14.14 27.50 -13.10
C GLU A 522 -14.81 26.70 -11.95
N LEU A 523 -14.72 27.17 -10.71
CA LEU A 523 -15.35 26.49 -9.56
C LEU A 523 -16.89 26.56 -9.59
N ASN A 524 -17.44 27.73 -9.95
CA ASN A 524 -18.89 27.90 -10.13
C ASN A 524 -19.44 27.07 -11.30
N ARG A 525 -18.73 27.06 -12.43
CA ARG A 525 -19.09 26.18 -13.57
C ARG A 525 -18.98 24.70 -13.19
N PHE A 526 -17.99 24.32 -12.37
CA PHE A 526 -17.94 22.97 -11.80
C PHE A 526 -19.15 22.67 -10.91
N SER A 527 -19.61 23.59 -10.04
CA SER A 527 -20.80 23.31 -9.21
C SER A 527 -22.06 23.09 -10.03
N MET A 528 -22.26 23.89 -11.10
CA MET A 528 -23.36 23.71 -12.04
C MET A 528 -23.25 22.36 -12.79
N MET A 529 -22.04 22.01 -13.26
CA MET A 529 -21.78 20.71 -13.88
C MET A 529 -21.97 19.52 -12.92
N ALA A 530 -21.66 19.69 -11.62
CA ALA A 530 -21.71 18.64 -10.62
C ALA A 530 -23.12 18.39 -10.06
N ASP A 531 -24.02 19.37 -10.13
CA ASP A 531 -25.45 19.15 -9.87
C ASP A 531 -26.13 18.42 -11.03
N ALA A 532 -25.72 18.71 -12.27
CA ALA A 532 -26.12 17.94 -13.44
C ALA A 532 -25.52 16.51 -13.41
N ASP A 533 -24.21 16.36 -13.17
CA ASP A 533 -23.49 15.08 -13.10
C ASP A 533 -22.72 14.89 -11.79
N ASP A 534 -23.36 14.23 -10.81
CA ASP A 534 -22.79 14.01 -9.48
C ASP A 534 -21.48 13.18 -9.49
N ARG A 535 -21.04 12.63 -10.62
CA ARG A 535 -19.88 11.74 -10.75
C ARG A 535 -18.60 12.42 -11.26
N ILE A 536 -18.67 13.69 -11.69
CA ILE A 536 -17.50 14.42 -12.20
C ILE A 536 -16.42 14.50 -11.11
N ASN A 537 -15.18 14.12 -11.44
CA ASN A 537 -14.04 14.37 -10.56
C ASN A 537 -13.47 15.75 -10.85
N ALA A 538 -13.10 16.50 -9.81
CA ALA A 538 -12.49 17.82 -9.90
C ALA A 538 -11.12 17.86 -9.19
N GLY A 539 -10.22 18.68 -9.71
CA GLY A 539 -8.89 18.89 -9.15
C GLY A 539 -8.54 20.37 -9.12
N LEU A 540 -8.27 20.91 -7.92
CA LEU A 540 -7.77 22.27 -7.78
C LEU A 540 -6.32 22.37 -8.25
N GLU A 541 -5.99 23.47 -8.95
CA GLU A 541 -4.65 23.78 -9.46
C GLU A 541 -4.09 25.09 -8.84
N ALA A 542 -4.89 25.80 -8.05
CA ALA A 542 -4.55 27.04 -7.34
C ALA A 542 -5.37 27.18 -6.04
N ASP A 543 -4.95 28.10 -5.15
CA ASP A 543 -5.79 28.53 -4.02
C ASP A 543 -6.85 29.51 -4.55
N ILE A 544 -8.13 29.25 -4.29
CA ILE A 544 -9.27 30.02 -4.82
C ILE A 544 -9.85 30.91 -3.72
N ASP A 545 -10.05 32.19 -4.03
CA ASP A 545 -10.79 33.13 -3.19
C ASP A 545 -12.17 33.37 -3.79
N MET A 546 -13.23 33.16 -3.01
CA MET A 546 -14.62 33.39 -3.44
C MET A 546 -15.05 34.85 -3.23
N GLU A 547 -14.24 35.68 -2.56
CA GLU A 547 -14.50 37.12 -2.36
C GLU A 547 -15.85 37.43 -1.68
N GLY A 548 -16.38 36.50 -0.86
CA GLY A 548 -17.70 36.61 -0.22
C GLY A 548 -18.87 36.03 -1.04
N ALA A 549 -18.60 35.36 -2.17
CA ALA A 549 -19.63 34.66 -2.95
C ALA A 549 -19.87 33.21 -2.46
N GLY A 550 -21.05 32.69 -2.80
CA GLY A 550 -21.35 31.26 -2.74
C GLY A 550 -21.10 30.56 -4.08
N LEU A 551 -21.39 29.27 -4.14
CA LEU A 551 -21.49 28.52 -5.40
C LEU A 551 -22.76 28.92 -6.16
N SER A 552 -22.74 28.79 -7.49
CA SER A 552 -23.90 29.07 -8.35
C SER A 552 -24.95 27.95 -8.36
N ALA A 553 -24.65 26.80 -7.76
CA ALA A 553 -25.59 25.70 -7.54
C ALA A 553 -25.27 24.98 -6.22
N ASP A 554 -26.29 24.72 -5.38
CA ASP A 554 -26.18 23.88 -4.18
C ASP A 554 -26.20 22.40 -4.61
N VAL A 555 -25.02 21.78 -4.73
CA VAL A 555 -24.89 20.37 -5.17
C VAL A 555 -25.50 19.42 -4.13
N GLU A 556 -26.72 18.92 -4.38
CA GLU A 556 -27.46 18.07 -3.43
C GLU A 556 -26.74 16.74 -3.15
N ASN A 557 -26.15 16.13 -4.18
CA ASN A 557 -25.46 14.83 -4.10
C ASN A 557 -24.12 14.88 -4.84
N TYR A 558 -23.08 14.25 -4.29
CA TYR A 558 -21.78 14.14 -4.96
C TYR A 558 -21.14 12.75 -4.81
N ILE A 559 -20.94 12.05 -5.92
CA ILE A 559 -20.34 10.71 -6.09
C ILE A 559 -18.90 10.77 -6.65
N GLY A 560 -18.50 11.90 -7.23
CA GLY A 560 -17.17 12.14 -7.80
C GLY A 560 -16.02 12.20 -6.78
N ILE A 561 -14.82 12.47 -7.28
CA ILE A 561 -13.63 12.75 -6.46
C ILE A 561 -13.26 14.23 -6.59
N PHE A 562 -13.43 15.01 -5.51
CA PHE A 562 -12.91 16.37 -5.42
C PHE A 562 -11.53 16.32 -4.73
N ASP A 563 -10.47 16.66 -5.46
CA ASP A 563 -9.09 16.66 -4.95
C ASP A 563 -8.57 18.10 -4.90
N GLY A 564 -8.47 18.65 -3.68
CA GLY A 564 -7.88 19.98 -3.47
C GLY A 564 -6.38 20.04 -3.78
N LYS A 565 -5.68 18.89 -3.97
CA LYS A 565 -4.23 18.77 -4.23
C LYS A 565 -3.31 19.51 -3.22
N GLY A 566 -3.83 19.99 -2.10
CA GLY A 566 -3.16 20.81 -1.10
C GLY A 566 -3.44 22.32 -1.18
N HIS A 567 -4.40 22.72 -2.01
CA HIS A 567 -4.92 24.09 -2.15
C HIS A 567 -6.13 24.36 -1.25
N SER A 568 -6.50 25.63 -1.16
CA SER A 568 -7.61 26.14 -0.36
C SER A 568 -8.72 26.74 -1.20
N ILE A 569 -9.97 26.61 -0.75
CA ILE A 569 -11.07 27.51 -1.11
C ILE A 569 -11.29 28.46 0.07
N LYS A 570 -11.42 29.76 -0.20
CA LYS A 570 -11.40 30.83 0.83
C LYS A 570 -12.60 31.76 0.74
N ASN A 571 -13.01 32.31 1.90
CA ASN A 571 -13.97 33.41 2.01
C ASN A 571 -15.31 33.14 1.28
N MET A 572 -15.77 31.89 1.32
CA MET A 572 -17.04 31.47 0.70
C MET A 572 -18.20 31.78 1.64
N GLN A 573 -19.30 32.30 1.10
CA GLN A 573 -20.55 32.49 1.85
C GLN A 573 -21.67 31.66 1.22
N GLY A 574 -22.21 30.69 1.96
CA GLY A 574 -23.38 29.91 1.55
C GLY A 574 -24.67 30.74 1.53
N GLY A 575 -25.68 30.25 0.80
CA GLY A 575 -27.05 30.77 0.90
C GLY A 575 -27.74 30.30 2.19
N GLU A 576 -28.93 30.85 2.49
CA GLU A 576 -29.70 30.48 3.69
C GLU A 576 -29.95 28.96 3.82
N ILE A 577 -30.11 28.24 2.70
CA ILE A 577 -30.35 26.79 2.68
C ILE A 577 -29.07 25.94 2.62
N THR A 578 -27.93 26.47 2.15
CA THR A 578 -26.67 25.72 1.97
C THR A 578 -26.22 25.01 3.25
N THR A 579 -25.82 23.74 3.14
CA THR A 579 -25.45 22.87 4.29
C THR A 579 -23.96 22.48 4.32
N GLY A 580 -23.19 22.81 3.28
CA GLY A 580 -21.75 22.61 3.20
C GLY A 580 -21.16 23.21 1.91
N ALA A 581 -19.87 23.52 1.91
CA ALA A 581 -19.21 24.30 0.84
C ALA A 581 -19.04 23.57 -0.50
N ILE A 582 -19.18 22.24 -0.54
CA ILE A 582 -18.99 21.43 -1.76
C ILE A 582 -20.27 20.70 -2.18
N CYS A 583 -21.04 20.16 -1.23
CA CYS A 583 -22.30 19.47 -1.48
C CYS A 583 -23.10 19.26 -0.19
N ARG A 584 -24.42 18.99 -0.29
CA ARG A 584 -25.22 18.55 0.85
C ARG A 584 -24.88 17.12 1.26
N THR A 585 -24.95 16.16 0.33
CA THR A 585 -24.73 14.74 0.60
C THR A 585 -23.51 14.18 -0.16
N LEU A 586 -22.40 14.00 0.55
CA LEU A 586 -21.21 13.35 -0.01
C LEU A 586 -21.39 11.82 -0.04
N LYS A 587 -21.39 11.23 -1.23
CA LYS A 587 -21.36 9.77 -1.49
C LYS A 587 -20.00 9.32 -2.07
N GLY A 588 -19.24 10.24 -2.66
CA GLY A 588 -17.95 10.06 -3.33
C GLY A 588 -16.75 10.24 -2.41
N THR A 589 -15.77 11.05 -2.83
CA THR A 589 -14.57 11.39 -2.04
C THR A 589 -14.22 12.87 -2.13
N ILE A 590 -14.00 13.54 -1.01
CA ILE A 590 -13.38 14.88 -0.96
C ILE A 590 -12.03 14.73 -0.23
N ARG A 591 -10.94 15.26 -0.82
CA ARG A 591 -9.61 15.10 -0.22
C ARG A 591 -8.63 16.23 -0.48
N ASN A 592 -7.59 16.29 0.35
CA ASN A 592 -6.46 17.21 0.23
C ASN A 592 -6.88 18.69 0.07
N LEU A 593 -7.99 19.08 0.70
CA LEU A 593 -8.63 20.38 0.54
C LEU A 593 -8.55 21.18 1.85
N CYS A 594 -8.12 22.43 1.77
CA CYS A 594 -8.35 23.42 2.81
C CYS A 594 -9.65 24.20 2.53
N LEU A 595 -10.46 24.40 3.56
CA LEU A 595 -11.52 25.40 3.60
C LEU A 595 -11.10 26.48 4.61
N GLU A 596 -11.07 27.74 4.18
CA GLU A 596 -10.65 28.87 5.01
C GLU A 596 -11.74 29.95 5.01
N ASN A 597 -12.17 30.39 6.20
CA ASN A 597 -13.19 31.44 6.37
C ASN A 597 -14.52 31.15 5.63
N VAL A 598 -15.02 29.92 5.68
CA VAL A 598 -16.34 29.60 5.12
C VAL A 598 -17.43 30.05 6.07
N LEU A 599 -18.41 30.81 5.58
CA LEU A 599 -19.62 31.19 6.31
C LEU A 599 -20.81 30.36 5.80
N LEU A 600 -21.40 29.55 6.67
CA LEU A 600 -22.65 28.83 6.42
C LEU A 600 -23.75 29.43 7.30
N PRO A 601 -24.56 30.38 6.78
CA PRO A 601 -25.59 31.05 7.57
C PRO A 601 -26.81 30.15 7.83
N GLY A 602 -27.54 30.46 8.89
CA GLY A 602 -28.78 29.76 9.26
C GLY A 602 -29.99 30.47 8.66
N GLY A 603 -30.77 29.76 7.85
CA GLY A 603 -32.02 30.27 7.30
C GLY A 603 -33.16 30.32 8.34
N ASN A 604 -34.26 30.96 7.94
CA ASN A 604 -35.53 30.87 8.66
C ASN A 604 -36.45 29.77 8.10
N TYR A 605 -35.98 28.98 7.13
CA TYR A 605 -36.75 27.90 6.55
C TYR A 605 -36.70 26.68 7.48
N LYS A 606 -37.58 25.72 7.21
CA LYS A 606 -37.76 24.53 8.03
C LYS A 606 -37.36 23.32 7.21
N ASN A 607 -36.72 22.34 7.87
CA ASN A 607 -36.30 21.07 7.28
C ASN A 607 -35.02 21.17 6.39
N GLU A 608 -34.12 22.09 6.71
CA GLU A 608 -32.90 22.33 5.92
C GLU A 608 -31.85 21.20 6.06
N GLY A 609 -31.70 20.60 7.25
CA GLY A 609 -30.87 19.41 7.50
C GLY A 609 -29.51 19.68 8.17
N SER A 610 -28.76 18.59 8.38
CA SER A 610 -27.42 18.57 9.01
C SER A 610 -26.40 19.46 8.30
N VAL A 611 -25.48 20.09 9.05
CA VAL A 611 -24.56 21.13 8.55
C VAL A 611 -23.10 20.87 8.88
N GLY A 612 -22.20 21.08 7.91
CA GLY A 612 -20.78 21.25 8.21
C GLY A 612 -19.96 21.69 7.00
N ALA A 613 -18.78 22.29 7.25
CA ALA A 613 -18.09 23.10 6.25
C ALA A 613 -17.80 22.36 4.93
N VAL A 614 -17.50 21.05 4.96
CA VAL A 614 -17.25 20.27 3.74
C VAL A 614 -18.56 19.81 3.09
N CYS A 615 -19.46 19.21 3.87
CA CYS A 615 -20.77 18.75 3.42
C CYS A 615 -21.75 18.57 4.59
N GLY A 616 -23.05 18.67 4.36
CA GLY A 616 -24.07 18.42 5.39
C GLY A 616 -24.04 17.00 5.96
N VAL A 617 -23.98 15.99 5.08
CA VAL A 617 -23.95 14.55 5.43
C VAL A 617 -22.87 13.79 4.65
N ASN A 618 -21.98 13.08 5.35
CA ASN A 618 -20.96 12.23 4.74
C ASN A 618 -21.35 10.74 4.74
N ARG A 619 -21.69 10.19 3.57
CA ARG A 619 -21.77 8.75 3.25
C ARG A 619 -20.58 8.25 2.40
N GLY A 620 -19.57 9.09 2.21
CA GLY A 620 -18.40 8.86 1.35
C GLY A 620 -17.08 8.76 2.13
N VAL A 621 -16.06 9.45 1.62
CA VAL A 621 -14.74 9.57 2.24
C VAL A 621 -14.29 11.03 2.27
N ILE A 622 -13.90 11.52 3.44
CA ILE A 622 -13.22 12.82 3.61
C ILE A 622 -11.79 12.52 4.10
N GLU A 623 -10.75 12.83 3.31
CA GLU A 623 -9.36 12.52 3.68
C GLU A 623 -8.35 13.66 3.51
N ASN A 624 -7.52 13.88 4.52
CA ASN A 624 -6.52 14.96 4.54
C ASN A 624 -7.14 16.36 4.28
N CYS A 625 -8.28 16.67 4.87
CA CYS A 625 -8.92 17.99 4.72
C CYS A 625 -8.67 18.89 5.93
N LYS A 626 -8.62 20.21 5.70
CA LYS A 626 -8.52 21.24 6.74
C LYS A 626 -9.76 22.14 6.72
N VAL A 627 -10.27 22.50 7.89
CA VAL A 627 -11.28 23.58 8.05
C VAL A 627 -10.73 24.61 9.03
N ASP A 628 -10.53 25.85 8.58
CA ASP A 628 -9.93 26.95 9.35
C ASP A 628 -10.83 28.19 9.34
N GLY A 629 -11.00 28.85 10.49
CA GLY A 629 -11.67 30.16 10.59
C GLY A 629 -13.13 30.20 10.13
N SER A 630 -13.80 29.05 10.01
CA SER A 630 -15.15 28.95 9.42
C SER A 630 -16.23 29.16 10.48
N SER A 631 -17.33 29.80 10.08
CA SER A 631 -18.48 30.15 10.93
C SER A 631 -19.71 29.38 10.45
N ILE A 632 -20.34 28.62 11.34
CA ILE A 632 -21.41 27.66 11.00
C ILE A 632 -22.62 27.89 11.91
N SER A 633 -23.73 28.36 11.36
CA SER A 633 -25.00 28.51 12.06
C SER A 633 -25.75 27.18 12.21
N ILE A 634 -26.56 27.08 13.27
CA ILE A 634 -27.45 25.94 13.50
C ILE A 634 -28.77 26.13 12.75
N LYS A 635 -29.24 25.06 12.09
CA LYS A 635 -30.51 25.01 11.33
C LYS A 635 -31.59 24.24 12.10
N ARG A 636 -32.86 24.59 11.89
CA ARG A 636 -34.01 23.98 12.58
C ARG A 636 -34.81 23.05 11.66
N SER A 637 -35.11 21.84 12.13
CA SER A 637 -36.08 20.96 11.48
C SER A 637 -37.47 21.17 12.10
N SER A 638 -38.53 21.14 11.30
CA SER A 638 -39.90 21.09 11.83
C SER A 638 -40.47 19.69 11.66
N GLY A 639 -40.17 18.81 12.63
CA GLY A 639 -40.66 17.44 12.66
C GLY A 639 -39.68 16.38 12.12
N GLY A 640 -38.39 16.68 12.06
CA GLY A 640 -37.34 15.67 11.90
C GLY A 640 -37.34 14.66 13.05
N ILE A 641 -36.52 13.61 12.92
CA ILE A 641 -36.25 12.66 14.02
C ILE A 641 -35.67 13.40 15.26
N TYR A 642 -35.03 14.55 15.03
CA TYR A 642 -34.51 15.47 16.04
C TYR A 642 -35.13 16.86 15.86
N GLU A 643 -35.26 17.62 16.96
CA GLU A 643 -35.73 19.02 16.95
C GLU A 643 -34.70 19.98 16.31
N TYR A 644 -33.42 19.60 16.39
CA TYR A 644 -32.27 20.26 15.77
C TYR A 644 -31.48 19.21 15.00
N ASP A 645 -31.07 19.50 13.76
CA ASP A 645 -30.18 18.63 13.03
C ASP A 645 -28.73 18.78 13.53
N PRO A 646 -27.91 17.70 13.54
CA PRO A 646 -26.52 17.78 13.97
C PRO A 646 -25.66 18.73 13.13
N VAL A 647 -24.79 19.48 13.81
CA VAL A 647 -23.87 20.44 13.21
C VAL A 647 -22.44 20.09 13.61
N GLY A 648 -21.51 20.12 12.65
CA GLY A 648 -20.10 19.80 12.89
C GLY A 648 -19.13 20.55 11.98
N THR A 649 -17.88 20.72 12.43
CA THR A 649 -16.88 21.50 11.70
C THR A 649 -16.57 20.93 10.31
N VAL A 650 -16.51 19.60 10.17
CA VAL A 650 -16.27 18.93 8.88
C VAL A 650 -17.60 18.64 8.17
N THR A 651 -18.54 18.02 8.88
CA THR A 651 -19.85 17.60 8.38
C THR A 651 -20.80 17.45 9.56
N GLY A 652 -22.11 17.63 9.36
CA GLY A 652 -23.08 17.49 10.45
C GLY A 652 -23.20 16.04 10.91
N VAL A 653 -23.45 15.13 9.96
CA VAL A 653 -23.57 13.68 10.22
C VAL A 653 -22.54 12.89 9.40
N ASN A 654 -21.73 12.09 10.08
CA ASN A 654 -20.77 11.16 9.47
C ASN A 654 -21.29 9.72 9.52
N MET A 655 -21.53 9.14 8.34
CA MET A 655 -21.90 7.74 8.13
C MET A 655 -20.82 6.94 7.39
N GLY A 656 -19.86 7.65 6.77
CA GLY A 656 -18.73 7.10 6.00
C GLY A 656 -17.40 7.11 6.76
N GLU A 657 -16.33 7.51 6.08
CA GLU A 657 -14.97 7.61 6.64
C GLU A 657 -14.51 9.08 6.65
N ILE A 658 -14.06 9.59 7.81
CA ILE A 658 -13.30 10.85 7.92
C ILE A 658 -11.92 10.50 8.48
N LYS A 659 -10.85 10.92 7.80
CA LYS A 659 -9.48 10.51 8.16
C LYS A 659 -8.40 11.55 7.92
N ASN A 660 -7.45 11.64 8.84
CA ASN A 660 -6.32 12.58 8.79
C ASN A 660 -6.77 14.05 8.61
N CYS A 661 -7.93 14.45 9.13
CA CYS A 661 -8.46 15.81 8.98
C CYS A 661 -8.09 16.70 10.18
N LEU A 662 -8.07 18.01 9.96
CA LEU A 662 -7.74 19.01 10.97
C LEU A 662 -8.76 20.16 10.94
N THR A 663 -9.36 20.50 12.08
CA THR A 663 -10.30 21.63 12.18
C THR A 663 -9.89 22.58 13.28
N VAL A 664 -9.67 23.86 12.96
CA VAL A 664 -9.04 24.84 13.85
C VAL A 664 -9.69 26.22 13.74
N ASN A 665 -9.75 26.97 14.85
CA ASN A 665 -10.29 28.34 14.92
C ASN A 665 -11.74 28.50 14.36
N ASN A 666 -12.58 27.45 14.40
CA ASN A 666 -13.94 27.50 13.86
C ASN A 666 -14.96 27.90 14.93
N GLU A 667 -16.01 28.62 14.54
CA GLU A 667 -17.04 29.14 15.44
C GLU A 667 -18.44 28.64 15.04
N PHE A 668 -19.29 28.40 16.04
CA PHE A 668 -20.69 28.00 15.84
C PHE A 668 -21.63 29.12 16.26
N ASP A 669 -22.51 29.56 15.37
CA ASP A 669 -23.58 30.50 15.70
C ASP A 669 -24.74 29.75 16.37
N THR A 670 -24.84 29.98 17.68
CA THR A 670 -25.85 29.35 18.55
C THR A 670 -27.11 30.21 18.75
N THR A 671 -27.29 31.32 18.03
CA THR A 671 -28.47 32.20 18.18
C THR A 671 -29.79 31.51 17.80
N GLN A 672 -29.71 30.43 17.02
CA GLN A 672 -30.85 29.61 16.61
C GLN A 672 -31.23 28.50 17.61
N ILE A 673 -30.52 28.34 18.73
CA ILE A 673 -30.93 27.38 19.79
C ILE A 673 -32.02 28.01 20.67
N LEU A 674 -33.07 27.26 21.01
CA LEU A 674 -34.09 27.72 21.97
C LEU A 674 -33.65 27.51 23.42
N ASP A 675 -34.14 28.36 24.33
CA ASP A 675 -33.88 28.27 25.77
C ASP A 675 -34.21 26.87 26.33
N GLY A 676 -33.18 26.15 26.78
CA GLY A 676 -33.29 24.84 27.42
C GLY A 676 -32.76 23.66 26.59
N ALA A 677 -32.49 23.83 25.29
CA ALA A 677 -31.86 22.78 24.48
C ALA A 677 -30.35 22.68 24.75
N SER A 678 -29.81 21.45 24.72
CA SER A 678 -28.39 21.19 25.02
C SER A 678 -27.49 21.40 23.82
N GLN A 679 -26.50 22.29 23.93
CA GLN A 679 -25.47 22.46 22.90
C GLN A 679 -24.69 21.15 22.64
N ASP A 680 -24.50 20.33 23.67
CA ASP A 680 -23.82 19.03 23.58
C ASP A 680 -24.64 17.92 22.88
N GLU A 681 -25.90 18.19 22.54
CA GLU A 681 -26.72 17.29 21.73
C GLU A 681 -26.75 17.69 20.24
N ILE A 682 -26.31 18.92 19.92
CA ILE A 682 -26.43 19.54 18.59
C ILE A 682 -25.05 19.76 17.92
N ILE A 683 -24.06 20.25 18.68
CA ILE A 683 -22.78 20.76 18.15
C ILE A 683 -21.66 19.74 18.37
N PHE A 684 -21.03 19.27 17.29
CA PHE A 684 -20.00 18.23 17.32
C PHE A 684 -18.63 18.78 16.85
N PRO A 685 -17.51 18.47 17.55
CA PRO A 685 -16.19 19.00 17.18
C PRO A 685 -15.69 18.65 15.77
N LEU A 686 -16.25 17.58 15.16
CA LEU A 686 -15.97 17.15 13.79
C LEU A 686 -17.27 16.80 13.04
N ALA A 687 -18.07 15.89 13.61
CA ALA A 687 -19.38 15.43 13.12
C ALA A 687 -20.08 14.57 14.19
N ALA A 688 -21.41 14.41 14.08
CA ALA A 688 -22.12 13.31 14.73
C ALA A 688 -21.75 11.98 14.04
N ASN A 689 -20.96 11.15 14.71
CA ASN A 689 -20.30 10.00 14.09
C ASN A 689 -21.03 8.66 14.29
N PHE A 690 -21.66 8.18 13.23
CA PHE A 690 -22.15 6.80 13.09
C PHE A 690 -21.24 5.93 12.20
N GLY A 691 -20.41 6.56 11.38
CA GLY A 691 -19.42 5.95 10.48
C GLY A 691 -18.12 5.58 11.19
N THR A 692 -17.02 6.15 10.71
CA THR A 692 -15.69 6.08 11.34
C THR A 692 -14.96 7.43 11.24
N VAL A 693 -14.28 7.82 12.33
CA VAL A 693 -13.35 8.96 12.37
C VAL A 693 -11.99 8.43 12.83
N VAL A 694 -10.94 8.65 12.02
CA VAL A 694 -9.62 8.07 12.25
C VAL A 694 -8.53 9.14 12.14
N ASN A 695 -7.73 9.33 13.20
CA ASN A 695 -6.58 10.24 13.16
C ASN A 695 -6.96 11.71 12.81
N CYS A 696 -8.14 12.16 13.24
CA CYS A 696 -8.64 13.51 13.01
C CYS A 696 -8.54 14.37 14.27
N TYR A 697 -8.13 15.62 14.12
CA TYR A 697 -7.79 16.53 15.20
C TYR A 697 -8.61 17.81 15.17
N TYR A 698 -8.97 18.31 16.35
CA TYR A 698 -9.58 19.64 16.54
C TYR A 698 -8.83 20.40 17.63
N ASP A 699 -8.82 21.74 17.58
CA ASP A 699 -8.33 22.53 18.70
C ASP A 699 -9.33 22.57 19.87
N SER A 700 -8.79 22.52 21.08
CA SER A 700 -9.54 22.49 22.33
C SER A 700 -8.67 23.04 23.46
N ASP A 701 -9.28 23.62 24.49
CA ASP A 701 -8.57 24.06 25.70
C ASP A 701 -7.97 22.89 26.50
N VAL A 702 -8.40 21.65 26.22
CA VAL A 702 -7.93 20.43 26.90
C VAL A 702 -7.53 19.34 25.91
N ASP A 703 -6.55 18.53 26.30
CA ASP A 703 -6.20 17.32 25.56
C ASP A 703 -7.20 16.20 25.84
N GLU A 704 -7.90 15.73 24.80
CA GLU A 704 -8.79 14.58 24.89
C GLU A 704 -8.68 13.66 23.67
N GLU A 705 -9.15 12.42 23.83
CA GLU A 705 -9.06 11.39 22.79
C GLU A 705 -10.25 10.44 22.96
N LYS A 706 -11.13 10.40 21.96
CA LYS A 706 -12.29 9.50 21.90
C LYS A 706 -11.99 8.30 20.99
N GLN A 707 -12.77 7.23 21.07
CA GLN A 707 -12.60 6.07 20.18
C GLN A 707 -13.12 6.36 18.76
N GLU A 708 -12.58 5.68 17.75
CA GLU A 708 -12.91 5.86 16.32
C GLU A 708 -14.41 5.73 15.97
N SER A 709 -15.17 5.10 16.88
CA SER A 709 -16.60 4.79 16.76
C SER A 709 -17.49 5.50 17.80
N ASP A 710 -16.95 6.41 18.61
CA ASP A 710 -17.76 7.21 19.53
C ASP A 710 -18.56 8.26 18.72
N ILE A 711 -19.75 8.64 19.21
CA ILE A 711 -20.60 9.65 18.54
C ILE A 711 -19.91 11.03 18.41
N ARG A 712 -18.98 11.33 19.31
CA ARG A 712 -18.09 12.51 19.32
C ARG A 712 -16.63 12.13 18.99
N ALA A 713 -16.41 11.14 18.13
CA ALA A 713 -15.06 10.66 17.80
C ALA A 713 -14.15 11.76 17.25
N GLY A 714 -12.91 11.79 17.74
CA GLY A 714 -11.89 12.79 17.38
C GLY A 714 -10.83 12.93 18.46
N ILE A 715 -9.86 13.81 18.22
CA ILE A 715 -8.70 14.03 19.08
C ILE A 715 -8.53 15.54 19.34
N GLY A 716 -9.03 16.02 20.49
CA GLY A 716 -8.84 17.39 20.95
C GLY A 716 -7.41 17.64 21.41
N ARG A 717 -6.79 18.74 20.98
CA ARG A 717 -5.42 19.13 21.39
C ARG A 717 -5.29 20.62 21.64
N THR A 718 -4.51 20.99 22.66
CA THR A 718 -4.23 22.41 22.95
C THR A 718 -3.38 23.07 21.87
N LYS A 719 -3.43 24.41 21.81
CA LYS A 719 -2.72 25.25 20.83
C LYS A 719 -1.20 25.05 20.89
N GLU A 720 -0.66 24.72 22.07
CA GLU A 720 0.75 24.36 22.28
C GLU A 720 1.12 23.03 21.63
N ARG A 721 0.24 22.01 21.73
CA ARG A 721 0.48 20.70 21.09
C ARG A 721 0.26 20.74 19.59
N MET A 722 -0.72 21.52 19.12
CA MET A 722 -0.84 21.86 17.69
C MET A 722 0.47 22.47 17.16
N LYS A 723 1.00 23.49 17.85
CA LYS A 723 2.25 24.18 17.48
C LYS A 723 3.51 23.31 17.62
N SER A 724 3.46 22.22 18.37
CA SER A 724 4.63 21.38 18.67
C SER A 724 5.17 20.58 17.48
N GLY A 725 4.39 20.40 16.42
CA GLY A 725 4.68 19.48 15.31
C GLY A 725 4.12 18.06 15.50
N GLU A 726 3.67 17.71 16.70
CA GLU A 726 3.08 16.39 17.01
C GLU A 726 1.93 16.04 16.07
N VAL A 727 0.97 16.96 15.94
CA VAL A 727 -0.24 16.74 15.14
C VAL A 727 0.10 16.63 13.65
N CYS A 728 1.05 17.41 13.12
CA CYS A 728 1.55 17.24 11.74
C CYS A 728 2.16 15.83 11.51
N TYR A 729 2.93 15.32 12.47
CA TYR A 729 3.55 14.00 12.35
C TYR A 729 2.52 12.85 12.41
N HIS A 730 1.51 12.95 13.27
CA HIS A 730 0.46 11.94 13.38
C HIS A 730 -0.58 12.00 12.27
N LEU A 731 -1.02 13.19 11.81
CA LEU A 731 -1.85 13.35 10.60
C LEU A 731 -1.22 12.64 9.38
N ASN A 732 0.11 12.69 9.27
CA ASN A 732 0.89 11.97 8.26
C ASN A 732 1.11 10.47 8.53
N ASN A 733 0.48 9.88 9.54
CA ASN A 733 0.62 8.48 9.95
C ASN A 733 2.11 8.09 10.22
N GLU A 734 2.87 8.98 10.86
CA GLU A 734 4.31 8.85 11.13
C GLU A 734 5.21 8.84 9.85
N ILE A 735 4.70 9.32 8.70
CA ILE A 735 5.43 9.36 7.42
C ILE A 735 6.10 10.72 7.19
N SER A 736 7.41 10.70 6.98
CA SER A 736 8.25 11.88 6.70
C SER A 736 9.22 11.64 5.52
N ASP A 737 8.76 10.96 4.47
CA ASP A 737 9.62 10.49 3.36
C ASP A 737 9.53 11.30 2.05
N GLY A 738 8.65 12.30 2.00
CA GLY A 738 8.34 13.14 0.84
C GLY A 738 7.02 12.79 0.15
N THR A 739 6.36 11.70 0.56
CA THR A 739 5.03 11.30 0.08
C THR A 739 3.86 11.81 0.93
N GLN A 740 4.16 12.41 2.09
CA GLN A 740 3.15 12.83 3.07
C GLN A 740 2.39 14.11 2.66
N ALA A 741 1.19 14.29 3.22
CA ALA A 741 0.25 15.35 2.85
C ALA A 741 0.42 16.63 3.68
N TRP A 742 0.68 16.49 4.97
CA TRP A 742 0.76 17.61 5.92
C TRP A 742 2.19 18.09 6.16
N TYR A 743 2.34 19.39 6.40
CA TYR A 743 3.60 20.10 6.62
C TYR A 743 3.40 21.15 7.72
N GLN A 744 4.46 21.51 8.44
CA GLN A 744 4.43 22.56 9.49
C GLN A 744 5.85 23.09 9.73
N ASN A 745 6.06 24.41 9.64
CA ASN A 745 7.31 25.06 10.08
C ASN A 745 7.32 25.19 11.60
N LEU A 746 8.33 24.63 12.25
CA LEU A 746 8.47 24.64 13.71
C LEU A 746 9.48 25.70 14.22
N PHE A 747 10.05 26.52 13.33
CA PHE A 747 11.19 27.39 13.65
C PHE A 747 10.99 28.87 13.29
N GLY A 748 11.52 29.73 14.17
CA GLY A 748 11.53 31.20 14.02
C GLY A 748 10.19 31.87 14.35
N GLU A 749 10.13 33.18 14.14
CA GLU A 749 8.93 34.00 14.37
C GLU A 749 7.76 33.63 13.45
N LYS A 750 8.05 32.93 12.34
CA LYS A 750 7.08 32.42 11.36
C LYS A 750 6.75 30.93 11.57
N ALA A 751 6.86 30.42 12.80
CA ALA A 751 6.49 29.05 13.12
C ALA A 751 4.96 28.86 13.03
N ASP A 752 4.53 27.88 12.22
CA ASP A 752 3.13 27.57 11.96
C ASP A 752 2.47 26.99 13.22
N ILE A 753 1.40 27.63 13.71
CA ILE A 753 0.63 27.12 14.87
C ILE A 753 -0.07 25.80 14.55
N TYR A 754 -0.51 25.65 13.30
CA TYR A 754 -1.33 24.53 12.84
C TYR A 754 -0.72 23.90 11.58
N PRO A 755 -0.82 22.56 11.40
CA PRO A 755 -0.44 21.90 10.16
C PRO A 755 -1.15 22.47 8.91
N THR A 756 -0.45 22.41 7.77
CA THR A 756 -0.97 22.81 6.45
C THR A 756 -0.75 21.71 5.41
N LEU A 757 -1.63 21.64 4.41
CA LEU A 757 -1.48 20.77 3.24
C LEU A 757 -0.54 21.36 2.18
N LYS A 758 -0.18 22.65 2.31
CA LYS A 758 0.62 23.36 1.32
C LYS A 758 2.06 22.83 1.28
N LYS A 759 2.36 22.08 0.23
CA LYS A 759 3.57 21.25 0.13
C LYS A 759 4.87 22.06 0.19
N ASN A 760 5.59 21.96 1.31
CA ASN A 760 6.93 22.51 1.46
C ASN A 760 7.87 21.48 2.12
N ALA A 761 8.82 20.95 1.36
CA ALA A 761 9.74 19.92 1.84
C ALA A 761 10.57 20.35 3.07
N ALA A 762 10.87 21.65 3.23
CA ALA A 762 11.56 22.18 4.41
C ALA A 762 10.69 22.14 5.67
N ASN A 763 9.36 22.18 5.52
CA ASN A 763 8.37 22.08 6.60
C ASN A 763 7.94 20.62 6.86
N THR A 764 8.70 19.62 6.38
CA THR A 764 8.45 18.21 6.74
C THR A 764 8.76 18.03 8.23
N VAL A 765 7.85 17.44 9.01
CA VAL A 765 8.07 17.15 10.43
C VAL A 765 8.54 15.70 10.63
N TYR A 766 9.49 15.49 11.54
CA TYR A 766 10.07 14.21 11.92
C TYR A 766 10.01 14.00 13.44
N ASP A 767 9.80 12.77 13.91
CA ASP A 767 10.21 12.36 15.26
C ASP A 767 11.74 12.45 15.37
N GLY A 768 12.22 13.19 16.37
CA GLY A 768 13.63 13.54 16.49
C GLY A 768 14.05 13.86 17.92
N TYR A 769 15.21 14.53 18.02
CA TYR A 769 15.86 14.84 19.29
C TYR A 769 16.38 16.27 19.33
N ASP A 770 16.09 16.95 20.44
CA ASP A 770 16.86 18.08 20.93
C ASP A 770 17.73 17.55 22.08
N MET A 771 19.04 17.53 21.87
CA MET A 771 20.01 16.81 22.71
C MET A 771 19.53 15.37 23.00
N CYS A 772 19.10 15.04 24.22
CA CYS A 772 18.55 13.72 24.56
C CYS A 772 17.03 13.71 24.84
N LYS A 773 16.34 14.85 24.64
CA LYS A 773 14.88 14.98 24.75
C LYS A 773 14.25 14.64 23.40
N LYS A 774 13.21 13.80 23.39
CA LYS A 774 12.41 13.57 22.17
C LYS A 774 11.60 14.82 21.86
N VAL A 775 11.64 15.28 20.62
CA VAL A 775 10.90 16.44 20.11
C VAL A 775 10.50 16.16 18.66
N TYR A 776 9.46 16.84 18.19
CA TYR A 776 9.21 16.96 16.75
C TYR A 776 10.07 18.09 16.18
N THR A 777 10.55 17.91 14.95
CA THR A 777 11.51 18.85 14.34
C THR A 777 11.42 18.79 12.83
N ASN A 778 11.76 19.89 12.15
CA ASN A 778 11.99 19.87 10.70
C ASN A 778 13.39 19.37 10.30
N THR A 779 14.28 19.07 11.25
CA THR A 779 15.65 18.61 10.97
C THR A 779 15.70 17.09 10.75
N PRO A 780 15.92 16.60 9.51
CA PRO A 780 15.91 15.17 9.23
C PRO A 780 17.10 14.44 9.86
N ASN A 781 16.84 13.34 10.56
CA ASN A 781 17.84 12.51 11.25
C ASN A 781 18.59 13.26 12.39
N SER A 782 17.93 14.18 13.08
CA SER A 782 18.43 14.73 14.36
C SER A 782 18.85 13.59 15.29
N LYS A 783 20.08 13.68 15.82
CA LYS A 783 20.68 12.61 16.63
C LYS A 783 20.42 12.88 18.09
N LEU A 784 20.08 11.83 18.84
CA LEU A 784 20.22 11.81 20.28
C LEU A 784 21.70 12.05 20.65
N THR A 785 21.96 13.13 21.38
CA THR A 785 23.28 13.52 21.90
C THR A 785 23.18 13.93 23.37
N HIS A 786 24.23 13.70 24.14
CA HIS A 786 24.27 14.05 25.56
C HIS A 786 25.41 15.03 25.84
N SER A 787 25.19 15.93 26.80
CA SER A 787 26.22 16.73 27.47
C SER A 787 26.17 16.40 28.96
N PHE A 788 27.33 16.34 29.61
CA PHE A 788 27.50 15.77 30.95
C PHE A 788 28.28 16.70 31.88
N ASP A 789 27.77 16.85 33.10
CA ASP A 789 28.50 17.39 34.25
C ASP A 789 29.12 16.22 35.04
N TYR A 790 30.29 16.44 35.65
CA TYR A 790 31.01 15.42 36.43
C TYR A 790 31.08 15.82 37.91
N THR A 791 30.73 14.89 38.80
CA THR A 791 30.78 15.07 40.25
C THR A 791 31.47 13.88 40.94
N THR A 792 32.00 14.10 42.15
CA THR A 792 32.58 13.03 42.98
C THR A 792 31.53 12.47 43.94
N ASP A 793 31.44 11.14 44.02
CA ASP A 793 30.62 10.37 44.97
C ASP A 793 31.48 9.23 45.56
N GLY A 794 32.07 9.46 46.73
CA GLY A 794 32.99 8.52 47.38
C GLY A 794 34.17 8.11 46.49
N ASP A 795 34.33 6.80 46.26
CA ASP A 795 35.36 6.22 45.38
C ASP A 795 35.04 6.36 43.86
N ARG A 796 34.05 7.18 43.48
CA ARG A 796 33.54 7.27 42.10
C ARG A 796 33.44 8.69 41.57
N ILE A 797 33.63 8.82 40.25
CA ILE A 797 33.20 10.00 39.49
C ILE A 797 31.89 9.63 38.78
N VAL A 798 30.85 10.43 38.99
CA VAL A 798 29.53 10.31 38.36
C VAL A 798 29.43 11.34 37.24
N ALA A 799 29.02 10.91 36.05
CA ALA A 799 28.70 11.78 34.93
C ALA A 799 27.17 11.82 34.76
N THR A 800 26.58 13.01 34.86
CA THR A 800 25.11 13.22 34.84
C THR A 800 24.73 14.14 33.68
N CYS A 801 23.71 13.80 32.91
CA CYS A 801 23.32 14.59 31.75
C CYS A 801 22.60 15.90 32.12
N GLN A 802 23.09 17.01 31.59
CA GLN A 802 22.55 18.37 31.77
C GLN A 802 21.05 18.52 31.43
N VAL A 803 20.53 17.67 30.52
CA VAL A 803 19.14 17.75 30.00
C VAL A 803 18.20 16.76 30.67
N ASN A 804 18.72 15.66 31.23
CA ASN A 804 17.93 14.67 31.94
C ASN A 804 18.79 14.02 33.04
N PRO A 805 18.62 14.39 34.33
CA PRO A 805 19.37 13.83 35.44
C PRO A 805 19.24 12.30 35.63
N ALA A 806 18.22 11.65 35.03
CA ALA A 806 18.12 10.20 35.01
C ALA A 806 19.12 9.53 34.05
N HIS A 807 19.67 10.26 33.07
CA HIS A 807 20.76 9.80 32.20
C HIS A 807 22.11 10.02 32.88
N GLN A 808 22.45 9.13 33.83
CA GLN A 808 23.72 9.16 34.56
C GLN A 808 24.52 7.87 34.39
N THR A 809 25.82 7.93 34.67
CA THR A 809 26.75 6.79 34.69
C THR A 809 27.93 7.10 35.62
N ASN A 810 28.73 6.11 36.01
CA ASN A 810 29.90 6.33 36.86
C ASN A 810 31.12 5.47 36.49
N VAL A 811 32.28 5.91 36.98
CA VAL A 811 33.57 5.22 36.93
C VAL A 811 34.16 5.21 38.33
N MET A 812 34.64 4.05 38.76
CA MET A 812 35.17 3.81 40.10
C MET A 812 36.70 3.65 40.05
N LEU A 813 37.41 4.27 40.99
CA LEU A 813 38.84 4.03 41.15
C LEU A 813 39.05 2.82 42.06
N THR A 814 39.54 1.73 41.48
CA THR A 814 39.83 0.48 42.23
C THR A 814 41.33 0.29 42.39
N ALA A 815 41.76 -0.12 43.58
CA ALA A 815 43.14 -0.50 43.86
C ALA A 815 43.13 -1.58 44.95
N GLU A 816 44.00 -2.58 44.83
CA GLU A 816 44.14 -3.67 45.80
C GLU A 816 45.55 -3.65 46.39
N ASN A 817 45.67 -4.06 47.66
CA ASN A 817 46.98 -4.25 48.29
C ASN A 817 47.66 -5.50 47.72
N ALA A 818 48.94 -5.41 47.40
CA ALA A 818 49.72 -6.49 46.80
C ALA A 818 50.87 -6.93 47.73
N GLN A 819 51.51 -8.06 47.40
CA GLN A 819 52.85 -8.40 47.89
C GLN A 819 53.86 -8.24 46.75
N TYR A 820 55.10 -7.92 47.09
CA TYR A 820 56.19 -7.75 46.13
C TYR A 820 56.47 -9.03 45.30
N ASP A 821 55.98 -9.06 44.07
CA ASP A 821 56.11 -10.19 43.12
C ASP A 821 56.94 -9.85 41.87
N LYS A 822 57.69 -8.74 41.94
CA LYS A 822 58.44 -8.08 40.85
C LYS A 822 57.59 -7.59 39.66
N LYS A 823 56.26 -7.43 39.77
CA LYS A 823 55.39 -6.80 38.76
C LYS A 823 54.87 -5.42 39.20
N ASP A 824 54.29 -4.69 38.24
CA ASP A 824 53.56 -3.44 38.51
C ASP A 824 52.11 -3.75 38.92
N HIS A 825 51.59 -3.03 39.92
CA HIS A 825 50.23 -3.17 40.47
C HIS A 825 49.41 -1.89 40.29
N PRO A 826 49.11 -1.44 39.05
CA PRO A 826 48.39 -0.20 38.82
C PRO A 826 46.93 -0.27 39.27
N ALA A 827 46.45 0.81 39.92
CA ALA A 827 45.02 1.04 40.13
C ALA A 827 44.23 1.05 38.80
N VAL A 828 43.00 0.55 38.82
CA VAL A 828 42.17 0.26 37.64
C VAL A 828 40.90 1.12 37.63
N GLU A 829 40.59 1.66 36.45
CA GLU A 829 39.36 2.39 36.15
C GLU A 829 38.20 1.39 35.88
N ASP A 830 37.33 1.16 36.87
CA ASP A 830 36.15 0.30 36.72
C ASP A 830 34.95 1.14 36.22
N TYR A 831 34.75 1.14 34.90
CA TYR A 831 33.66 1.85 34.22
C TYR A 831 32.36 1.05 34.27
N ALA A 832 31.27 1.70 34.70
CA ALA A 832 29.95 1.08 34.70
C ALA A 832 29.50 0.61 33.29
N ASP A 833 28.68 -0.44 33.24
CA ASP A 833 28.05 -1.05 32.05
C ASP A 833 27.30 0.00 31.16
N THR A 834 26.99 1.17 31.71
CA THR A 834 26.36 2.34 31.06
C THR A 834 27.32 3.35 30.45
N TRP A 835 28.60 3.41 30.86
CA TRP A 835 29.54 4.44 30.38
C TRP A 835 29.80 4.30 28.88
N GLY A 836 29.92 3.07 28.39
CA GLY A 836 30.03 2.78 26.95
C GLY A 836 28.76 2.96 26.12
N GLN A 837 27.67 3.51 26.69
CA GLN A 837 26.39 3.72 26.01
C GLN A 837 26.15 5.17 25.57
N TYR A 838 26.93 6.13 26.09
CA TYR A 838 26.81 7.55 25.77
C TYR A 838 28.05 8.03 24.99
N GLU A 839 27.83 8.60 23.80
CA GLU A 839 28.89 9.28 23.05
C GLU A 839 29.16 10.67 23.69
N GLY A 840 30.42 11.10 23.72
CA GLY A 840 30.84 12.40 24.27
C GLY A 840 31.41 12.38 25.69
N LEU A 841 31.30 11.28 26.44
CA LEU A 841 31.91 11.14 27.76
C LEU A 841 33.44 11.27 27.70
N LYS A 842 34.00 12.05 28.62
CA LYS A 842 35.45 12.26 28.77
C LYS A 842 36.07 11.03 29.45
N LYS A 843 37.36 10.77 29.17
CA LYS A 843 38.10 9.67 29.80
C LYS A 843 38.77 10.15 31.07
N CYS A 844 38.88 9.26 32.04
CA CYS A 844 39.76 9.46 33.18
C CYS A 844 41.23 9.53 32.76
N LYS A 845 42.05 10.05 33.67
CA LYS A 845 43.48 9.78 33.74
C LYS A 845 43.82 9.51 35.20
N ILE A 846 44.44 8.36 35.48
CA ILE A 846 45.07 8.11 36.78
C ILE A 846 46.48 8.71 36.80
N THR A 847 46.83 9.35 37.92
CA THR A 847 48.19 9.72 38.29
C THR A 847 48.52 9.15 39.67
N TYR A 848 49.72 8.62 39.85
CA TYR A 848 50.13 7.96 41.08
C TYR A 848 51.10 8.81 41.89
N LEU A 849 50.94 8.82 43.20
CA LEU A 849 51.80 9.54 44.15
C LEU A 849 52.43 8.56 45.15
N ARG A 850 53.68 8.85 45.55
CA ARG A 850 54.34 8.35 46.78
C ARG A 850 54.84 9.58 47.54
N ASP A 851 54.58 9.65 48.85
CA ASP A 851 54.97 10.77 49.71
C ASP A 851 54.57 12.16 49.14
N GLY A 852 53.37 12.23 48.53
CA GLY A 852 52.83 13.42 47.88
C GLY A 852 53.47 13.79 46.52
N LYS A 853 54.46 13.03 46.02
CA LYS A 853 55.17 13.29 44.76
C LYS A 853 54.76 12.30 43.68
N ALA A 854 54.68 12.77 42.44
CA ALA A 854 54.36 11.93 41.28
C ALA A 854 55.39 10.81 41.09
N THR A 855 54.92 9.58 40.88
CA THR A 855 55.76 8.40 40.67
C THR A 855 55.30 7.58 39.46
N THR A 856 56.23 6.80 38.91
CA THR A 856 55.97 5.68 37.99
C THR A 856 56.32 4.33 38.59
N ASP A 857 56.85 4.29 39.82
CA ASP A 857 57.13 3.04 40.54
C ASP A 857 55.86 2.49 41.20
N LEU A 858 55.22 1.57 40.49
CA LEU A 858 54.04 0.82 40.92
C LEU A 858 54.39 -0.62 41.32
N LYS A 859 55.67 -0.88 41.65
CA LYS A 859 56.23 -2.23 41.81
C LYS A 859 56.96 -2.43 43.13
N SER A 860 57.76 -1.46 43.56
CA SER A 860 58.47 -1.52 44.85
C SER A 860 57.48 -1.45 46.02
N ALA A 861 57.89 -1.96 47.18
CA ALA A 861 57.10 -1.92 48.40
C ALA A 861 56.77 -0.48 48.86
N GLY A 862 55.78 -0.33 49.73
CA GLY A 862 55.30 0.94 50.26
C GLY A 862 53.90 1.34 49.77
N THR A 863 53.39 2.46 50.29
CA THR A 863 52.06 2.98 49.99
C THR A 863 52.07 3.86 48.75
N ILE A 864 51.03 3.73 47.92
CA ILE A 864 50.81 4.51 46.70
C ILE A 864 49.41 5.12 46.77
N THR A 865 49.30 6.43 46.56
CA THR A 865 48.02 7.13 46.37
C THR A 865 47.74 7.21 44.87
N ALA A 866 46.75 6.47 44.37
CA ALA A 866 46.20 6.67 43.03
C ALA A 866 45.22 7.85 43.05
N VAL A 867 45.31 8.74 42.05
CA VAL A 867 44.45 9.90 41.89
C VAL A 867 43.82 9.85 40.50
N MET A 868 42.49 9.78 40.43
CA MET A 868 41.71 9.76 39.18
C MET A 868 40.95 11.08 39.05
N LYS A 869 41.07 11.76 37.90
CA LYS A 869 40.45 13.08 37.67
C LYS A 869 39.77 13.19 36.31
N ILE A 870 38.61 13.86 36.28
CA ILE A 870 37.94 14.40 35.08
C ILE A 870 37.50 15.83 35.42
N GLU A 871 37.95 16.81 34.65
CA GLU A 871 37.64 18.24 34.87
C GLU A 871 37.93 18.65 36.33
N ASP A 872 36.93 19.10 37.09
CA ASP A 872 37.08 19.45 38.50
C ASP A 872 36.80 18.27 39.46
N ALA A 873 36.14 17.21 38.98
CA ALA A 873 35.85 16.01 39.77
C ALA A 873 37.10 15.12 39.94
N GLN A 874 37.39 14.75 41.18
CA GLN A 874 38.58 13.98 41.56
C GLN A 874 38.24 12.92 42.62
N VAL A 875 38.86 11.75 42.49
CA VAL A 875 38.83 10.63 43.45
C VAL A 875 40.26 10.22 43.78
N THR A 876 40.51 9.82 45.02
CA THR A 876 41.82 9.34 45.50
C THR A 876 41.68 8.00 46.22
N LYS A 877 42.53 7.02 45.88
CA LYS A 877 42.55 5.70 46.53
C LYS A 877 43.96 5.31 46.93
N GLU A 878 44.14 4.93 48.19
CA GLU A 878 45.43 4.46 48.70
C GLU A 878 45.46 2.93 48.75
N TYR A 879 46.61 2.38 48.39
CA TYR A 879 46.92 0.96 48.45
C TYR A 879 48.41 0.77 48.75
N THR A 880 48.77 -0.40 49.29
CA THR A 880 50.13 -0.72 49.74
C THR A 880 50.63 -1.97 49.02
N ILE A 881 51.84 -1.88 48.49
CA ILE A 881 52.62 -3.05 48.09
C ILE A 881 53.42 -3.46 49.32
N PHE A 882 53.05 -4.56 49.96
CA PHE A 882 53.77 -5.11 51.10
C PHE A 882 55.09 -5.75 50.65
N LYS A 883 56.09 -5.70 51.53
CA LYS A 883 57.34 -6.44 51.32
C LYS A 883 57.06 -7.94 51.20
N ALA A 884 57.85 -8.64 50.40
CA ALA A 884 57.79 -10.09 50.36
C ALA A 884 58.67 -10.69 51.46
N ALA A 885 58.24 -11.80 52.07
CA ALA A 885 58.93 -12.37 53.23
C ALA A 885 60.40 -12.74 52.96
N LYS A 886 60.75 -13.12 51.72
CA LYS A 886 62.13 -13.43 51.28
C LYS A 886 62.29 -13.34 49.75
N PRO A 887 63.51 -13.14 49.22
CA PRO A 887 63.78 -13.18 47.78
C PRO A 887 63.39 -14.50 47.11
N MET A 888 62.88 -14.40 45.88
CA MET A 888 62.76 -15.56 44.98
C MET A 888 64.15 -16.14 44.72
N GLN A 889 64.24 -17.47 44.58
CA GLN A 889 65.52 -18.20 44.54
C GLN A 889 66.38 -17.98 45.81
N THR A 890 65.76 -18.04 46.99
CA THR A 890 66.50 -18.22 48.25
C THR A 890 67.39 -19.49 48.15
N PRO A 891 68.67 -19.46 48.55
CA PRO A 891 69.52 -20.64 48.57
C PRO A 891 68.94 -21.80 49.38
N ALA A 892 69.33 -23.03 49.03
CA ALA A 892 69.02 -24.20 49.84
C ALA A 892 69.76 -24.12 51.19
N GLN A 893 69.12 -24.60 52.25
CA GLN A 893 69.66 -24.53 53.62
C GLN A 893 70.91 -25.40 53.83
N ASN A 894 71.15 -26.38 52.95
CA ASN A 894 72.36 -27.19 52.92
C ASN A 894 73.02 -27.11 51.53
N LEU A 895 74.34 -27.00 51.47
CA LEU A 895 75.15 -26.89 50.25
C LEU A 895 76.32 -27.88 50.29
N SER A 896 76.24 -28.95 49.50
CA SER A 896 77.33 -29.93 49.38
C SER A 896 78.40 -29.45 48.39
N VAL A 897 79.67 -29.52 48.78
CA VAL A 897 80.84 -29.19 47.95
C VAL A 897 81.77 -30.41 47.80
N SER A 898 82.68 -30.38 46.82
CA SER A 898 83.61 -31.50 46.59
C SER A 898 84.57 -31.73 47.76
N PHE A 899 85.04 -32.97 47.94
CA PHE A 899 86.00 -33.32 49.01
C PHE A 899 87.31 -32.50 48.96
N SER A 900 87.70 -32.09 47.75
CA SER A 900 88.86 -31.23 47.49
C SER A 900 88.68 -29.77 47.96
N GLN A 901 87.45 -29.31 48.18
CA GLN A 901 87.15 -27.94 48.59
C GLN A 901 87.37 -27.78 50.10
N LYS A 902 88.58 -27.38 50.49
CA LYS A 902 88.98 -27.35 51.91
C LYS A 902 88.48 -26.12 52.68
N THR A 903 88.13 -25.03 52.00
CA THR A 903 87.72 -23.75 52.61
C THR A 903 86.48 -23.15 51.94
N ILE A 904 85.75 -22.31 52.69
CA ILE A 904 84.65 -21.48 52.16
C ILE A 904 85.21 -20.42 51.22
N THR A 905 84.57 -20.19 50.07
CA THR A 905 84.95 -19.17 49.08
C THR A 905 83.74 -18.31 48.68
N LYS A 906 83.99 -17.06 48.29
CA LYS A 906 82.94 -16.05 48.08
C LYS A 906 81.96 -16.39 46.95
N ASP A 907 82.42 -17.17 45.97
CA ASP A 907 81.67 -17.48 44.76
C ASP A 907 80.81 -18.76 44.86
N MET A 908 80.77 -19.42 46.03
CA MET A 908 80.04 -20.69 46.24
C MET A 908 78.52 -20.65 45.94
N LEU A 909 77.92 -19.46 45.89
CA LEU A 909 76.49 -19.26 45.58
C LEU A 909 76.23 -18.66 44.19
N LYS A 910 77.28 -18.40 43.39
CA LYS A 910 77.18 -17.66 42.11
C LYS A 910 76.73 -18.49 40.91
N ASN A 911 75.72 -19.33 41.11
CA ASN A 911 74.95 -19.97 40.03
C ASN A 911 73.78 -19.08 39.58
N GLY A 912 74.07 -17.81 39.28
CA GLY A 912 73.06 -16.84 38.81
C GLY A 912 72.07 -16.35 39.88
N SER A 913 72.42 -16.42 41.17
CA SER A 913 71.61 -15.88 42.27
C SER A 913 72.29 -14.64 42.88
N ASP A 914 71.49 -13.64 43.26
CA ASP A 914 71.98 -12.39 43.88
C ASP A 914 72.29 -12.56 45.39
N TRP A 915 72.92 -13.67 45.78
CA TRP A 915 73.30 -13.98 47.16
C TRP A 915 74.81 -14.21 47.26
N GLU A 916 75.48 -13.57 48.23
CA GLU A 916 76.88 -13.83 48.57
C GLU A 916 77.01 -14.34 50.02
N ILE A 917 78.00 -15.19 50.29
CA ILE A 917 78.35 -15.59 51.66
C ILE A 917 79.02 -14.40 52.35
N LYS A 918 78.68 -14.11 53.61
CA LYS A 918 79.27 -12.98 54.36
C LYS A 918 80.78 -13.15 54.51
N GLU A 919 81.52 -12.04 54.34
CA GLU A 919 82.99 -12.01 54.27
C GLU A 919 83.65 -12.71 55.48
N GLU A 920 83.03 -12.63 56.66
CA GLU A 920 83.47 -13.25 57.92
C GLU A 920 83.56 -14.79 57.90
N PHE A 921 82.97 -15.46 56.89
CA PHE A 921 83.08 -16.92 56.73
C PHE A 921 84.10 -17.33 55.65
N ILE A 922 84.54 -16.41 54.81
CA ILE A 922 85.44 -16.72 53.69
C ILE A 922 86.82 -17.15 54.22
N GLY A 923 87.38 -18.20 53.63
CA GLY A 923 88.65 -18.80 54.06
C GLY A 923 88.55 -19.74 55.27
N LYS A 924 87.40 -19.83 55.98
CA LYS A 924 87.22 -20.82 57.05
C LYS A 924 87.27 -22.24 56.50
N THR A 925 87.94 -23.14 57.22
CA THR A 925 88.07 -24.56 56.86
C THR A 925 86.73 -25.28 56.99
N ILE A 926 86.35 -26.03 55.96
CA ILE A 926 85.18 -26.93 55.98
C ILE A 926 85.65 -28.27 56.57
N PRO A 927 85.04 -28.79 57.65
CA PRO A 927 85.40 -30.10 58.22
C PRO A 927 85.29 -31.25 57.23
N GLU A 928 86.07 -32.31 57.44
CA GLU A 928 86.00 -33.54 56.64
C GLU A 928 84.81 -34.43 57.01
N THR A 929 84.21 -34.19 58.18
CA THR A 929 82.94 -34.75 58.65
C THR A 929 82.20 -33.70 59.49
N GLY A 930 80.90 -33.50 59.27
CA GLY A 930 80.04 -32.72 60.17
C GLY A 930 79.75 -31.25 59.81
N GLY A 931 80.21 -30.78 58.65
CA GLY A 931 79.77 -29.50 58.05
C GLY A 931 80.21 -28.21 58.76
N ILE A 932 79.85 -27.06 58.19
CA ILE A 932 80.00 -25.73 58.79
C ILE A 932 78.83 -24.81 58.40
N THR A 933 78.16 -24.22 59.39
CA THR A 933 77.13 -23.20 59.14
C THR A 933 77.76 -21.86 58.78
N VAL A 934 77.29 -21.24 57.70
CA VAL A 934 77.69 -19.90 57.23
C VAL A 934 76.45 -19.06 56.94
N SER A 935 76.54 -17.74 57.13
CA SER A 935 75.48 -16.82 56.74
C SER A 935 75.70 -16.29 55.32
N ALA A 936 74.62 -16.22 54.54
CA ALA A 936 74.60 -15.60 53.21
C ALA A 936 73.60 -14.43 53.17
N GLU A 937 73.92 -13.40 52.40
CA GLU A 937 73.16 -12.16 52.32
C GLU A 937 72.77 -11.83 50.87
N TYR A 938 71.54 -11.38 50.68
CA TYR A 938 71.02 -10.94 49.39
C TYR A 938 71.59 -9.56 49.06
N ILE A 939 72.14 -9.43 47.86
CA ILE A 939 72.76 -8.21 47.32
C ILE A 939 72.03 -7.67 46.08
N GLY A 940 70.94 -8.31 45.67
CA GLY A 940 70.14 -7.89 44.51
C GLY A 940 69.57 -6.49 44.68
N ALA A 941 69.46 -5.73 43.59
CA ALA A 941 69.09 -4.31 43.61
C ALA A 941 67.68 -4.02 44.17
N ASP A 942 66.83 -5.03 44.35
CA ASP A 942 65.51 -4.95 44.95
C ASP A 942 65.46 -5.41 46.43
N LYS A 943 66.61 -5.54 47.10
CA LYS A 943 66.78 -5.95 48.51
C LYS A 943 65.80 -5.28 49.47
N GLU A 944 65.55 -3.99 49.31
CA GLU A 944 64.68 -3.22 50.22
C GLU A 944 63.21 -3.66 50.17
N ASN A 945 62.78 -4.35 49.12
CA ASN A 945 61.42 -4.88 48.96
C ASN A 945 61.17 -6.20 49.70
N TYR A 946 62.18 -6.71 50.43
CA TYR A 946 62.12 -7.95 51.17
C TYR A 946 62.22 -7.74 52.68
N GLU A 947 61.58 -8.62 53.45
CA GLU A 947 61.68 -8.63 54.92
C GLU A 947 62.97 -9.31 55.38
N ASN A 948 63.20 -10.55 54.91
CA ASN A 948 64.37 -11.34 55.29
C ASN A 948 65.37 -11.40 54.13
N THR A 949 66.54 -10.79 54.32
CA THR A 949 67.60 -10.67 53.30
C THR A 949 68.92 -11.34 53.72
N THR A 950 68.93 -12.07 54.84
CA THR A 950 70.02 -12.96 55.27
C THR A 950 69.44 -14.36 55.50
N VAL A 951 70.21 -15.41 55.19
CA VAL A 951 69.90 -16.82 55.50
C VAL A 951 71.12 -17.54 56.05
N GLU A 952 70.90 -18.63 56.77
CA GLU A 952 71.96 -19.56 57.20
C GLU A 952 71.97 -20.80 56.29
N ILE A 953 73.18 -21.26 55.95
CA ILE A 953 73.44 -22.38 55.05
C ILE A 953 74.50 -23.28 55.70
N VAL A 954 74.26 -24.59 55.76
CA VAL A 954 75.28 -25.57 56.18
C VAL A 954 76.06 -26.03 54.95
N VAL A 955 77.38 -25.84 54.94
CA VAL A 955 78.27 -26.27 53.86
C VAL A 955 79.01 -27.54 54.28
N GLU A 956 78.93 -28.58 53.45
CA GLU A 956 79.49 -29.91 53.78
C GLU A 956 80.34 -30.47 52.64
N ARG A 957 81.46 -31.13 52.97
CA ARG A 957 82.24 -31.88 51.97
C ARG A 957 81.56 -33.21 51.65
N LEU A 958 81.50 -33.56 50.37
CA LEU A 958 81.20 -34.92 49.92
C LEU A 958 82.31 -35.90 50.36
N VAL A 959 81.96 -37.18 50.53
CA VAL A 959 82.91 -38.24 50.94
C VAL A 959 83.96 -38.49 49.84
N CYS A 960 85.20 -38.76 50.24
CA CYS A 960 86.27 -39.11 49.29
C CYS A 960 85.97 -40.45 48.59
N THR A 961 85.96 -40.44 47.26
CA THR A 961 85.65 -41.61 46.40
C THR A 961 86.88 -42.38 45.93
N HIS A 962 88.03 -42.14 46.57
CA HIS A 962 89.34 -42.73 46.30
C HIS A 962 89.74 -42.78 44.80
N ASN A 963 90.24 -41.66 44.28
CA ASN A 963 90.88 -41.61 42.95
C ASN A 963 92.25 -42.31 42.98
N LEU A 964 92.28 -43.59 42.62
CA LEU A 964 93.43 -44.49 42.75
C LEU A 964 94.31 -44.53 41.49
N ASP A 965 95.59 -44.16 41.65
CA ASP A 965 96.63 -44.51 40.69
C ASP A 965 97.10 -45.94 40.94
N LYS A 966 96.96 -46.80 39.92
CA LYS A 966 97.48 -48.16 39.95
C LYS A 966 99.01 -48.15 39.84
N ILE A 967 99.70 -48.56 40.91
CA ILE A 967 101.12 -48.91 40.86
C ILE A 967 101.21 -50.37 40.42
N GLU A 968 101.51 -50.55 39.14
CA GLU A 968 101.70 -51.86 38.51
C GLU A 968 102.75 -52.72 39.25
N ALA A 969 102.56 -54.04 39.20
CA ALA A 969 103.52 -55.00 39.73
C ALA A 969 104.82 -54.99 38.90
N VAL A 970 105.89 -54.37 39.40
CA VAL A 970 107.20 -54.49 38.76
C VAL A 970 107.76 -55.89 39.06
N ALA A 971 107.84 -56.74 38.04
CA ALA A 971 108.54 -58.02 38.17
C ALA A 971 110.00 -57.77 38.54
N ALA A 972 110.45 -58.36 39.64
CA ALA A 972 111.79 -58.18 40.15
C ALA A 972 112.83 -58.82 39.18
N THR A 973 113.89 -58.09 38.84
CA THR A 973 114.87 -58.45 37.80
C THR A 973 116.19 -58.88 38.41
N GLU A 974 116.99 -59.74 37.78
CA GLU A 974 118.30 -60.25 38.28
C GLU A 974 119.22 -59.23 39.00
N LYS A 975 119.07 -57.92 38.75
CA LYS A 975 119.79 -56.85 39.47
C LYS A 975 118.92 -56.07 40.47
N THR A 976 117.63 -55.83 40.23
CA THR A 976 116.74 -54.99 41.07
C THR A 976 115.57 -55.76 41.68
N GLU A 977 115.23 -55.45 42.93
CA GLU A 977 113.95 -55.86 43.52
C GLU A 977 112.76 -55.27 42.74
N GLY A 978 111.59 -55.86 42.94
CA GLY A 978 110.32 -55.48 42.32
C GLY A 978 109.20 -55.35 43.34
N ASN A 979 107.96 -55.28 42.89
CA ASN A 979 106.79 -55.15 43.75
C ASN A 979 105.56 -55.91 43.23
N LYS A 980 104.66 -56.25 44.15
CA LYS A 980 103.26 -56.61 43.91
C LYS A 980 102.51 -55.36 43.44
N GLU A 981 101.39 -55.59 42.78
CA GLU A 981 100.43 -54.55 42.43
C GLU A 981 99.83 -53.92 43.70
N TYR A 982 99.74 -52.59 43.73
CA TYR A 982 98.99 -51.85 44.75
C TYR A 982 98.52 -50.50 44.17
N TYR A 983 97.63 -49.80 44.87
CA TYR A 983 96.95 -48.61 44.38
C TYR A 983 97.16 -47.42 45.32
N GLU A 984 97.60 -46.26 44.83
CA GLU A 984 97.86 -45.05 45.63
C GLU A 984 96.78 -43.99 45.35
N CYS A 985 96.04 -43.56 46.38
CA CYS A 985 94.94 -42.62 46.21
C CYS A 985 95.44 -41.16 46.12
N LYS A 986 95.34 -40.53 44.95
CA LYS A 986 95.71 -39.13 44.70
C LYS A 986 95.04 -38.12 45.65
N ASP A 987 93.80 -38.40 46.07
CA ASP A 987 93.02 -37.47 46.88
C ASP A 987 93.36 -37.51 48.39
N CYS A 988 94.06 -38.54 48.87
CA CYS A 988 94.33 -38.73 50.31
C CYS A 988 95.67 -39.40 50.69
N GLY A 989 96.50 -39.83 49.74
CA GLY A 989 97.86 -40.36 49.98
C GLY A 989 97.93 -41.76 50.62
N LYS A 990 96.82 -42.50 50.67
CA LYS A 990 96.74 -43.87 51.19
C LYS A 990 97.00 -44.93 50.10
N TYR A 991 97.48 -46.11 50.49
CA TYR A 991 97.76 -47.24 49.62
C TYR A 991 96.77 -48.38 49.84
N PHE A 992 96.39 -49.11 48.78
CA PHE A 992 95.37 -50.18 48.82
C PHE A 992 95.80 -51.40 47.99
N GLU A 993 95.34 -52.61 48.34
CA GLU A 993 95.60 -53.82 47.51
C GLU A 993 94.62 -54.00 46.35
N ASP A 994 93.51 -53.27 46.34
CA ASP A 994 92.42 -53.42 45.38
C ASP A 994 92.10 -52.13 44.60
N ALA A 995 91.69 -52.30 43.34
CA ALA A 995 91.30 -51.21 42.44
C ALA A 995 90.04 -50.44 42.87
N GLN A 996 89.38 -50.89 43.95
CA GLN A 996 88.17 -50.29 44.51
C GLN A 996 88.45 -49.50 45.81
N GLY A 997 89.69 -49.50 46.31
CA GLY A 997 90.09 -48.73 47.49
C GLY A 997 89.46 -49.21 48.80
N THR A 998 89.09 -50.49 48.88
CA THR A 998 88.35 -51.05 50.00
C THR A 998 89.25 -51.67 51.08
N LYS A 999 90.51 -51.96 50.77
CA LYS A 999 91.50 -52.56 51.68
C LYS A 999 92.81 -51.79 51.69
N GLU A 1000 93.01 -50.97 52.72
CA GLU A 1000 94.24 -50.20 52.91
C GLU A 1000 95.43 -51.10 53.32
N VAL A 1001 96.62 -50.83 52.78
CA VAL A 1001 97.87 -51.60 52.97
C VAL A 1001 99.08 -50.69 53.17
N THR A 1002 100.22 -51.23 53.62
CA THR A 1002 101.49 -50.47 53.74
C THR A 1002 102.49 -50.83 52.64
N LYS A 1003 103.32 -49.85 52.26
CA LYS A 1003 104.17 -49.88 51.07
C LYS A 1003 105.25 -50.97 51.12
N GLU A 1004 105.72 -51.30 52.32
CA GLU A 1004 106.78 -52.28 52.59
C GLU A 1004 106.31 -53.72 52.32
N SER A 1005 105.02 -54.00 52.56
CA SER A 1005 104.41 -55.33 52.40
C SER A 1005 104.31 -55.81 50.94
N MET A 1006 104.65 -54.92 49.99
CA MET A 1006 104.49 -55.10 48.56
C MET A 1006 105.79 -55.44 47.81
N VAL A 1007 106.97 -55.47 48.44
CA VAL A 1007 108.27 -55.71 47.73
C VAL A 1007 108.50 -57.21 47.41
N ILE A 1008 109.21 -57.51 46.31
CA ILE A 1008 109.50 -58.88 45.77
C ILE A 1008 110.99 -59.05 45.38
N PRO A 1009 111.66 -60.20 45.70
CA PRO A 1009 113.02 -60.54 45.25
C PRO A 1009 113.16 -61.05 43.78
N LYS A 1010 114.39 -61.02 43.25
CA LYS A 1010 114.77 -60.80 41.82
C LYS A 1010 115.00 -62.01 40.88
N LEU A 1011 114.43 -62.00 39.65
CA LEU A 1011 114.42 -63.09 38.61
C LEU A 1011 114.40 -62.59 37.10
N SER A 1012 113.89 -63.34 36.09
CA SER A 1012 114.17 -63.20 34.61
C SER A 1012 112.88 -62.96 33.66
N PRO A 1013 112.94 -62.63 32.31
CA PRO A 1013 112.12 -61.51 31.62
C PRO A 1013 110.97 -61.65 30.47
N GLN A 1014 110.08 -60.59 30.23
CA GLN A 1014 109.39 -59.92 28.97
C GLN A 1014 107.83 -59.39 28.84
N PRO A 1015 107.26 -58.61 27.78
CA PRO A 1015 106.08 -57.58 27.81
C PRO A 1015 104.96 -57.37 26.62
N THR A 1016 103.98 -56.36 26.58
CA THR A 1016 103.22 -55.61 25.39
C THR A 1016 101.87 -54.71 25.63
N THR A 1017 101.19 -53.98 24.64
CA THR A 1017 100.10 -52.84 24.76
C THR A 1017 99.05 -52.45 23.58
N SER A 1018 97.99 -51.53 23.68
CA SER A 1018 97.02 -50.92 22.58
C SER A 1018 95.85 -49.80 22.87
N PRO A 1019 95.36 -48.83 21.96
CA PRO A 1019 94.23 -47.74 22.13
C PRO A 1019 93.35 -47.08 20.91
N THR A 1020 92.22 -46.21 21.04
CA THR A 1020 91.49 -45.25 19.99
C THR A 1020 90.11 -44.42 20.34
N ALA A 1021 89.68 -43.25 19.67
CA ALA A 1021 88.33 -42.43 19.70
C ALA A 1021 88.12 -41.22 18.60
N SER A 1022 87.18 -40.19 18.33
CA SER A 1022 85.76 -39.53 18.58
C SER A 1022 85.47 -38.21 17.64
N SER A 1023 84.46 -37.22 17.53
CA SER A 1023 82.92 -36.92 17.45
C SER A 1023 82.38 -35.41 17.03
N THR A 1024 81.03 -35.08 16.74
CA THR A 1024 80.16 -33.74 16.67
C THR A 1024 79.99 -32.72 15.41
N VAL A 1025 79.14 -31.61 15.11
CA VAL A 1025 77.73 -30.91 15.33
C VAL A 1025 77.41 -29.52 14.47
N ALA A 1026 76.16 -28.91 14.22
CA ALA A 1026 75.82 -27.57 13.44
C ALA A 1026 74.36 -26.77 13.43
N PRO A 1027 74.14 -25.42 13.02
CA PRO A 1027 72.87 -24.49 12.90
C PRO A 1027 72.70 -23.44 11.64
N THR A 1028 71.93 -22.29 11.33
CA THR A 1028 70.60 -21.42 11.45
C THR A 1028 70.60 -20.10 10.46
N GLU A 1029 69.78 -18.97 10.17
CA GLU A 1029 68.39 -18.24 10.13
C GLU A 1029 68.43 -16.77 9.37
N THR A 1030 67.54 -15.70 9.09
CA THR A 1030 66.05 -15.22 8.90
C THR A 1030 65.75 -13.64 8.51
N SER A 1031 64.61 -13.13 7.85
CA SER A 1031 63.91 -11.70 7.78
C SER A 1031 63.24 -11.06 6.43
N VAL A 1032 62.35 -9.98 6.38
CA VAL A 1032 61.47 -9.49 5.17
C VAL A 1032 60.85 -7.97 5.10
N PRO A 1033 60.50 -7.29 3.93
CA PRO A 1033 59.86 -5.88 3.74
C PRO A 1033 58.67 -5.56 2.67
N VAL A 1034 58.09 -4.31 2.47
CA VAL A 1034 56.82 -3.90 1.65
C VAL A 1034 56.57 -2.37 1.13
N THR A 1035 55.85 -2.03 -0.02
CA THR A 1035 55.02 -0.75 -0.40
C THR A 1035 54.20 -0.78 -1.77
N VAL A 1036 53.17 0.10 -2.07
CA VAL A 1036 52.11 0.11 -3.20
C VAL A 1036 51.42 1.55 -3.38
N PRO A 1037 50.54 2.07 -4.36
CA PRO A 1037 49.88 1.73 -5.71
C PRO A 1037 49.94 2.83 -6.89
N PRO A 1038 49.21 2.75 -8.08
CA PRO A 1038 48.00 3.61 -8.42
C PRO A 1038 46.92 3.02 -9.43
N VAL A 1039 45.89 3.80 -9.90
CA VAL A 1039 44.63 3.35 -10.64
C VAL A 1039 44.04 4.38 -11.65
N PRO A 1040 43.34 3.99 -12.76
CA PRO A 1040 42.02 4.61 -13.12
C PRO A 1040 40.96 3.72 -13.87
N GLY A 1041 39.66 4.12 -13.85
CA GLY A 1041 38.60 3.62 -14.78
C GLY A 1041 37.17 3.45 -14.19
N GLN A 1042 36.12 4.06 -14.78
CA GLN A 1042 34.72 4.06 -14.28
C GLN A 1042 33.63 4.04 -15.39
N THR A 1043 32.39 3.69 -15.03
CA THR A 1043 31.14 4.16 -15.69
C THR A 1043 29.93 4.11 -14.73
N ALA A 1044 28.96 5.03 -14.84
CA ALA A 1044 27.82 5.22 -13.92
C ALA A 1044 26.47 4.72 -14.53
N ILE A 1045 25.56 4.06 -13.80
CA ILE A 1045 24.46 4.56 -12.92
C ILE A 1045 23.41 5.47 -13.60
N SER A 1046 22.14 5.06 -13.52
CA SER A 1046 20.98 5.96 -13.32
C SER A 1046 19.82 5.20 -12.63
N PRO A 1047 19.00 5.80 -11.73
CA PRO A 1047 17.99 5.10 -10.93
C PRO A 1047 16.54 5.34 -11.39
N SER A 1048 15.62 4.44 -11.01
CA SER A 1048 14.16 4.63 -11.12
C SER A 1048 13.46 4.19 -9.83
N VAL A 1049 12.72 5.09 -9.17
CA VAL A 1049 12.04 4.80 -7.90
C VAL A 1049 10.67 4.16 -8.14
N LYS A 1050 10.38 3.09 -7.42
CA LYS A 1050 9.04 2.53 -7.17
C LYS A 1050 8.99 2.06 -5.70
N ASN A 1051 7.79 1.92 -5.15
CA ASN A 1051 7.58 1.42 -3.78
C ASN A 1051 7.90 -0.08 -3.68
N GLU A 1052 9.20 -0.41 -3.63
CA GLU A 1052 9.67 -1.80 -3.58
C GLU A 1052 9.68 -2.36 -2.16
N VAL A 1053 8.85 -3.38 -1.92
CA VAL A 1053 8.96 -4.24 -0.74
C VAL A 1053 10.34 -4.92 -0.75
N LEU A 1054 11.20 -4.55 0.22
CA LEU A 1054 12.60 -4.98 0.28
C LEU A 1054 12.79 -6.48 -0.04
N PRO A 1055 13.67 -6.81 -1.01
CA PRO A 1055 13.82 -8.17 -1.50
C PRO A 1055 14.43 -9.09 -0.45
N VAL A 1056 13.95 -10.34 -0.41
CA VAL A 1056 14.42 -11.34 0.56
C VAL A 1056 15.76 -11.94 0.11
N MET A 1057 16.83 -11.58 0.81
CA MET A 1057 18.19 -12.06 0.57
C MET A 1057 18.50 -13.30 1.40
N ILE A 1058 18.95 -14.37 0.72
CA ILE A 1058 19.24 -15.66 1.37
C ILE A 1058 20.47 -15.60 2.30
N ASP A 1059 21.40 -14.70 2.02
CA ASP A 1059 22.62 -14.50 2.82
C ASP A 1059 22.31 -13.99 4.23
N LEU A 1060 21.21 -13.24 4.39
CA LEU A 1060 20.68 -12.73 5.66
C LEU A 1060 19.90 -13.79 6.47
N ILE A 1061 19.84 -15.04 6.01
CA ILE A 1061 19.05 -16.11 6.65
C ILE A 1061 19.99 -17.23 7.11
N GLN A 1062 20.07 -17.44 8.43
CA GLN A 1062 20.76 -18.58 9.06
C GLN A 1062 19.96 -19.08 10.28
N PRO A 1063 20.26 -20.28 10.80
CA PRO A 1063 19.68 -20.77 12.05
C PRO A 1063 19.94 -19.82 13.24
N VAL A 1064 18.88 -19.43 13.95
CA VAL A 1064 19.01 -18.71 15.22
C VAL A 1064 19.53 -19.65 16.30
N ILE A 1065 20.61 -19.27 17.00
CA ILE A 1065 21.26 -20.09 18.03
C ILE A 1065 20.74 -19.69 19.42
N SER A 1066 19.83 -20.48 19.99
CA SER A 1066 19.25 -20.22 21.31
C SER A 1066 20.04 -20.83 22.47
N LYS A 1067 20.19 -20.05 23.53
CA LYS A 1067 20.41 -20.49 24.93
C LYS A 1067 19.20 -20.06 25.77
N ASN A 1068 19.28 -20.15 27.09
CA ASN A 1068 18.17 -19.84 27.99
C ASN A 1068 17.84 -18.34 28.01
N VAL A 1069 18.82 -17.48 28.32
CA VAL A 1069 18.62 -16.02 28.45
C VAL A 1069 19.21 -15.21 27.29
N TRP A 1070 19.54 -15.86 26.16
CA TRP A 1070 20.01 -15.18 24.96
C TRP A 1070 19.77 -15.96 23.66
N GLN A 1071 19.74 -15.25 22.53
CA GLN A 1071 19.73 -15.81 21.18
C GLN A 1071 20.77 -15.11 20.29
N LYS A 1072 21.56 -15.87 19.54
CA LYS A 1072 22.56 -15.37 18.58
C LYS A 1072 22.07 -15.51 17.14
N LEU A 1073 21.92 -14.38 16.46
CA LEU A 1073 21.77 -14.27 15.02
C LEU A 1073 23.15 -14.35 14.34
N ARG A 1074 23.18 -14.89 13.12
CA ARG A 1074 24.32 -14.87 12.20
C ARG A 1074 23.81 -14.68 10.78
N TRP A 1075 24.64 -14.15 9.89
CA TRP A 1075 24.37 -14.07 8.45
C TRP A 1075 25.67 -14.20 7.66
N THR A 1076 25.57 -14.27 6.33
CA THR A 1076 26.71 -14.14 5.42
C THR A 1076 26.86 -12.66 5.04
N LYS A 1077 28.10 -12.18 4.83
CA LYS A 1077 28.34 -10.79 4.42
C LYS A 1077 27.68 -10.52 3.06
N VAL A 1078 26.78 -9.54 3.00
CA VAL A 1078 26.13 -9.14 1.75
C VAL A 1078 27.08 -8.24 0.96
N LYS A 1079 27.23 -8.51 -0.35
CA LYS A 1079 28.12 -7.74 -1.23
C LYS A 1079 27.56 -6.33 -1.42
N GLY A 1080 28.33 -5.31 -1.06
CA GLY A 1080 27.91 -3.90 -1.15
C GLY A 1080 27.01 -3.43 0.00
N ALA A 1081 26.98 -4.15 1.12
CA ALA A 1081 26.41 -3.64 2.37
C ALA A 1081 27.50 -2.92 3.16
N ASP A 1082 27.20 -1.72 3.65
CA ASP A 1082 28.04 -0.97 4.58
C ASP A 1082 27.72 -1.35 6.04
N GLY A 1083 26.50 -1.82 6.28
CA GLY A 1083 26.05 -2.30 7.58
C GLY A 1083 24.73 -3.04 7.55
N TYR A 1084 24.20 -3.32 8.74
CA TYR A 1084 22.97 -4.10 8.91
C TYR A 1084 22.09 -3.51 10.02
N PHE A 1085 20.78 -3.40 9.76
CA PHE A 1085 19.77 -3.16 10.78
C PHE A 1085 19.28 -4.50 11.36
N ILE A 1086 19.20 -4.59 12.68
CA ILE A 1086 18.72 -5.77 13.40
C ILE A 1086 17.43 -5.42 14.14
N TYR A 1087 16.32 -5.98 13.70
CA TYR A 1087 15.02 -5.85 14.34
C TYR A 1087 14.73 -7.08 15.20
N ALA A 1088 14.13 -6.87 16.37
CA ALA A 1088 13.67 -7.95 17.25
C ALA A 1088 12.39 -7.58 18.01
N SER A 1089 11.67 -8.59 18.47
CA SER A 1089 10.59 -8.46 19.45
C SER A 1089 10.27 -9.81 20.08
N ARG A 1090 9.47 -9.84 21.15
CA ARG A 1090 8.77 -11.08 21.54
C ARG A 1090 7.78 -11.45 20.44
N CYS A 1091 7.46 -12.73 20.30
CA CYS A 1091 6.33 -13.12 19.47
C CYS A 1091 5.01 -12.68 20.12
N SER A 1092 4.01 -12.46 19.28
CA SER A 1092 2.61 -12.26 19.69
C SER A 1092 2.07 -13.53 20.32
N GLU A 1093 1.30 -13.41 21.40
CA GLU A 1093 0.68 -14.52 22.12
C GLU A 1093 -0.72 -14.13 22.59
N GLY A 1094 -1.75 -14.88 22.18
CA GLY A 1094 -3.13 -14.41 22.32
C GLY A 1094 -3.35 -13.18 21.45
N GLU A 1095 -3.95 -12.14 22.05
CA GLU A 1095 -4.31 -10.88 21.38
C GLU A 1095 -3.22 -9.80 21.49
N ASP A 1096 -2.14 -10.05 22.24
CA ASP A 1096 -0.99 -9.15 22.35
C ASP A 1096 -0.16 -9.16 21.04
N ILE A 1097 -0.48 -8.25 20.11
CA ILE A 1097 0.18 -8.09 18.80
C ILE A 1097 1.43 -7.23 18.94
N ARG A 1098 2.56 -7.88 19.25
CA ARG A 1098 3.86 -7.20 19.39
C ARG A 1098 4.53 -6.95 18.04
N ASN A 1099 4.79 -5.69 17.68
CA ASN A 1099 5.54 -5.33 16.47
C ASN A 1099 7.06 -5.51 16.63
N LEU A 1100 7.78 -5.60 15.49
CA LEU A 1100 9.25 -5.64 15.46
C LEU A 1100 9.81 -4.23 15.73
N LYS A 1101 10.76 -4.10 16.66
CA LYS A 1101 11.47 -2.84 16.92
C LYS A 1101 12.94 -2.98 16.54
N LEU A 1102 13.59 -1.89 16.13
CA LEU A 1102 15.03 -1.86 15.86
C LEU A 1102 15.78 -2.04 17.20
N VAL A 1103 16.67 -3.04 17.30
CA VAL A 1103 17.43 -3.34 18.53
C VAL A 1103 18.94 -3.20 18.37
N CYS A 1104 19.45 -3.08 17.13
CA CYS A 1104 20.85 -2.74 16.88
C CYS A 1104 21.03 -2.25 15.43
N THR A 1105 21.81 -1.18 15.25
CA THR A 1105 22.40 -0.85 13.95
C THR A 1105 23.87 -1.23 13.95
N ILE A 1106 24.26 -2.17 13.09
CA ILE A 1106 25.64 -2.59 12.90
C ILE A 1106 26.26 -1.74 11.80
N THR A 1107 27.20 -0.88 12.18
CA THR A 1107 27.91 0.06 11.29
C THR A 1107 29.10 -0.52 10.53
N SER A 1108 29.41 -1.82 10.71
CA SER A 1108 30.49 -2.50 10.01
C SER A 1108 29.98 -3.65 9.15
N ALA A 1109 30.20 -3.52 7.84
CA ALA A 1109 29.97 -4.55 6.83
C ALA A 1109 30.57 -5.93 7.16
N GLY A 1110 31.63 -5.98 7.99
CA GLY A 1110 32.29 -7.21 8.41
C GLY A 1110 31.63 -7.92 9.61
N LYS A 1111 30.81 -7.23 10.41
CA LYS A 1111 30.23 -7.77 11.66
C LYS A 1111 28.93 -8.54 11.36
N THR A 1112 29.06 -9.81 10.97
CA THR A 1112 27.95 -10.66 10.51
C THR A 1112 27.25 -11.49 11.59
N SER A 1113 27.29 -11.05 12.86
CA SER A 1113 26.52 -11.70 13.94
C SER A 1113 26.13 -10.73 15.06
N PHE A 1114 25.00 -11.03 15.70
CA PHE A 1114 24.44 -10.26 16.82
C PHE A 1114 23.98 -11.22 17.93
N ILE A 1115 24.16 -10.86 19.19
CA ILE A 1115 23.68 -11.64 20.35
C ILE A 1115 22.69 -10.77 21.11
N ASN A 1116 21.41 -11.15 21.06
CA ASN A 1116 20.40 -10.52 21.90
C ASN A 1116 20.45 -11.19 23.29
N LYS A 1117 20.89 -10.44 24.32
CA LYS A 1117 21.09 -10.88 25.71
C LYS A 1117 19.87 -10.51 26.58
N LYS A 1118 19.89 -10.87 27.88
CA LYS A 1118 18.87 -10.52 28.89
C LYS A 1118 17.44 -10.90 28.45
N LEU A 1119 17.29 -11.99 27.70
CA LEU A 1119 16.00 -12.52 27.23
C LEU A 1119 15.34 -13.39 28.31
N LYS A 1120 14.01 -13.44 28.31
CA LYS A 1120 13.26 -14.34 29.21
C LYS A 1120 13.47 -15.81 28.78
N GLU A 1121 13.67 -16.70 29.75
CA GLU A 1121 13.65 -18.15 29.50
C GLU A 1121 12.29 -18.60 28.96
N ASP A 1122 12.27 -19.72 28.25
CA ASP A 1122 11.05 -20.31 27.66
C ASP A 1122 10.08 -19.30 27.00
N THR A 1123 10.64 -18.43 26.14
CA THR A 1123 9.91 -17.35 25.47
C THR A 1123 10.23 -17.31 23.98
N TRP A 1124 9.21 -17.12 23.16
CA TRP A 1124 9.36 -16.99 21.70
C TRP A 1124 9.72 -15.55 21.31
N TYR A 1125 10.76 -15.39 20.48
CA TYR A 1125 11.21 -14.12 19.93
C TYR A 1125 11.20 -14.17 18.40
N LYS A 1126 10.90 -13.03 17.77
CA LYS A 1126 10.95 -12.83 16.31
C LYS A 1126 12.01 -11.79 15.94
N TYR A 1127 12.65 -11.98 14.78
CA TYR A 1127 13.78 -11.17 14.31
C TYR A 1127 13.68 -10.89 12.80
N GLU A 1128 14.14 -9.73 12.34
CA GLU A 1128 14.45 -9.46 10.93
C GLU A 1128 15.82 -8.77 10.83
N ILE A 1129 16.59 -9.10 9.80
CA ILE A 1129 17.89 -8.47 9.49
C ILE A 1129 17.74 -7.77 8.15
N GLN A 1130 18.16 -6.50 8.04
CA GLN A 1130 18.17 -5.77 6.78
C GLN A 1130 19.59 -5.30 6.46
N ALA A 1131 20.04 -5.49 5.22
CA ALA A 1131 21.30 -4.95 4.72
C ALA A 1131 21.08 -3.53 4.19
N TYR A 1132 21.93 -2.59 4.60
CA TYR A 1132 21.91 -1.22 4.12
C TYR A 1132 23.21 -0.85 3.41
N ARG A 1133 23.12 0.13 2.52
CA ARG A 1133 24.25 0.87 1.93
C ARG A 1133 24.09 2.35 2.22
N ILE A 1134 25.20 3.09 2.28
CA ILE A 1134 25.18 4.54 2.45
C ILE A 1134 25.02 5.17 1.06
N VAL A 1135 23.93 5.91 0.86
CA VAL A 1135 23.66 6.69 -0.36
C VAL A 1135 23.35 8.11 0.08
N ASN A 1136 24.14 9.08 -0.41
CA ASN A 1136 24.01 10.50 -0.06
C ASN A 1136 23.95 10.71 1.48
N GLY A 1137 24.80 10.01 2.23
CA GLY A 1137 24.84 10.02 3.70
C GLY A 1137 23.75 9.18 4.40
N LYS A 1138 22.62 8.88 3.76
CA LYS A 1138 21.51 8.10 4.34
C LYS A 1138 21.79 6.59 4.29
N LYS A 1139 21.47 5.87 5.37
CA LYS A 1139 21.58 4.41 5.47
C LYS A 1139 20.37 3.73 4.81
N THR A 1140 20.43 3.55 3.50
CA THR A 1140 19.31 3.00 2.71
C THR A 1140 19.35 1.48 2.69
N ALA A 1141 18.34 0.84 3.28
CA ALA A 1141 18.13 -0.60 3.20
C ALA A 1141 17.84 -1.03 1.75
N TYR A 1142 18.39 -2.17 1.31
CA TYR A 1142 18.20 -2.68 -0.06
C TYR A 1142 17.96 -4.20 -0.14
N GLY A 1143 17.83 -4.85 1.01
CA GLY A 1143 17.44 -6.26 1.11
C GLY A 1143 17.32 -6.73 2.55
N ARG A 1144 16.52 -7.77 2.78
CA ARG A 1144 16.17 -8.25 4.13
C ARG A 1144 16.15 -9.77 4.27
N SER A 1145 16.17 -10.26 5.50
CA SER A 1145 15.91 -11.66 5.81
C SER A 1145 14.41 -11.99 5.67
N LEU A 1146 14.07 -13.28 5.76
CA LEU A 1146 12.74 -13.64 6.25
C LEU A 1146 12.66 -13.29 7.75
N GLN A 1147 11.46 -12.97 8.26
CA GLN A 1147 11.26 -12.88 9.71
C GLN A 1147 11.49 -14.26 10.35
N LEU A 1148 12.40 -14.36 11.32
CA LEU A 1148 12.81 -15.60 11.95
C LEU A 1148 12.25 -15.67 13.38
N HIS A 1149 11.57 -16.78 13.70
CA HIS A 1149 10.94 -17.00 15.02
C HIS A 1149 11.64 -18.15 15.73
N ALA A 1150 12.11 -17.91 16.96
CA ALA A 1150 12.84 -18.88 17.75
C ALA A 1150 12.57 -18.76 19.26
N LEU A 1151 12.48 -19.91 19.91
CA LEU A 1151 12.29 -20.10 21.34
C LEU A 1151 13.64 -20.05 22.08
N THR A 1152 13.69 -19.40 23.25
CA THR A 1152 14.81 -19.58 24.21
C THR A 1152 14.79 -20.98 24.83
N LYS A 1153 15.94 -21.49 25.29
CA LYS A 1153 15.98 -22.82 25.94
C LYS A 1153 15.27 -22.80 27.30
N GLY A 1154 14.77 -23.98 27.71
CA GLY A 1154 14.05 -24.21 28.97
C GLY A 1154 12.85 -25.16 28.80
N ASN A 1155 12.07 -25.00 27.73
CA ASN A 1155 10.75 -25.65 27.60
C ASN A 1155 10.76 -27.19 27.64
N LYS A 1156 9.89 -27.77 28.48
CA LYS A 1156 9.67 -29.23 28.57
C LYS A 1156 8.87 -29.80 27.37
N LYS A 1157 7.92 -29.05 26.80
CA LYS A 1157 6.98 -29.43 25.72
C LYS A 1157 7.39 -28.97 24.31
N TYR A 1158 7.88 -27.74 24.16
CA TYR A 1158 8.21 -27.13 22.86
C TYR A 1158 9.72 -27.08 22.58
N ALA A 1159 10.10 -27.00 21.30
CA ALA A 1159 11.47 -26.75 20.87
C ALA A 1159 11.53 -26.12 19.47
N ASN A 1160 12.71 -25.59 19.12
CA ASN A 1160 13.01 -25.10 17.78
C ASN A 1160 13.24 -26.26 16.77
N PRO A 1161 12.97 -26.04 15.47
CA PRO A 1161 13.38 -26.96 14.40
C PRO A 1161 14.88 -27.29 14.42
N LEU A 1162 15.23 -28.56 14.19
CA LEU A 1162 16.62 -29.04 14.10
C LEU A 1162 17.15 -29.05 12.67
N LYS A 1163 16.35 -29.54 11.71
CA LYS A 1163 16.73 -29.63 10.29
C LYS A 1163 15.51 -29.69 9.37
N VAL A 1164 15.65 -29.21 8.14
CA VAL A 1164 14.69 -29.45 7.06
C VAL A 1164 15.17 -30.64 6.22
N ARG A 1165 14.29 -31.60 5.95
CA ARG A 1165 14.51 -32.67 4.96
C ARG A 1165 13.76 -32.32 3.68
N ILE A 1166 14.45 -32.34 2.54
CA ILE A 1166 13.85 -32.28 1.20
C ILE A 1166 13.89 -33.70 0.62
N ALA A 1167 12.77 -34.17 0.05
CA ALA A 1167 12.70 -35.49 -0.58
C ALA A 1167 13.18 -35.46 -2.06
N GLY A 1168 13.92 -36.49 -2.46
CA GLY A 1168 14.43 -36.68 -3.83
C GLY A 1168 15.90 -36.28 -4.02
N LYS A 1169 16.35 -36.29 -5.28
CA LYS A 1169 17.76 -36.02 -5.66
C LYS A 1169 18.18 -34.58 -5.30
N LYS A 1170 19.41 -34.41 -4.77
CA LYS A 1170 20.00 -33.10 -4.33
C LYS A 1170 20.19 -32.08 -5.47
N LYS A 1171 20.13 -32.52 -6.73
CA LYS A 1171 20.10 -31.71 -7.95
C LYS A 1171 18.85 -32.13 -8.75
N ARG A 1172 18.15 -31.18 -9.37
CA ARG A 1172 17.04 -31.44 -10.32
C ARG A 1172 17.33 -30.71 -11.64
N MET A 1173 17.01 -31.34 -12.76
CA MET A 1173 16.93 -30.70 -14.07
C MET A 1173 15.45 -30.58 -14.43
N LEU A 1174 15.07 -29.48 -15.08
CA LEU A 1174 13.73 -29.20 -15.59
C LEU A 1174 13.87 -28.52 -16.95
N LYS A 1175 12.92 -28.71 -17.86
CA LYS A 1175 12.79 -27.90 -19.08
C LYS A 1175 12.05 -26.59 -18.82
N LEU A 1176 12.07 -25.68 -19.78
CA LEU A 1176 11.24 -24.47 -19.75
C LEU A 1176 9.75 -24.87 -19.88
N GLY A 1177 8.87 -24.25 -19.10
CA GLY A 1177 7.45 -24.63 -19.00
C GLY A 1177 7.16 -25.82 -18.07
N GLU A 1178 8.15 -26.69 -17.78
CA GLU A 1178 7.98 -27.83 -16.87
C GLU A 1178 7.71 -27.37 -15.43
N THR A 1179 6.70 -27.94 -14.77
CA THR A 1179 6.39 -27.65 -13.35
C THR A 1179 6.64 -28.85 -12.45
N SER A 1180 7.15 -28.61 -11.24
CA SER A 1180 7.68 -29.69 -10.41
C SER A 1180 7.42 -29.47 -8.91
N LYS A 1181 6.96 -30.48 -8.17
CA LYS A 1181 6.64 -30.32 -6.74
C LYS A 1181 7.85 -30.62 -5.86
N LEU A 1182 8.07 -29.79 -4.85
CA LEU A 1182 9.10 -29.93 -3.82
C LEU A 1182 8.44 -30.34 -2.50
N LYS A 1183 8.77 -31.55 -2.02
CA LYS A 1183 8.28 -32.09 -0.74
C LYS A 1183 9.34 -31.84 0.34
N ALA A 1184 9.14 -30.81 1.17
CA ALA A 1184 9.98 -30.49 2.33
C ALA A 1184 9.25 -30.80 3.65
N LYS A 1185 9.96 -31.35 4.63
CA LYS A 1185 9.45 -31.67 5.98
C LYS A 1185 10.44 -31.21 7.05
N VAL A 1186 9.94 -30.54 8.08
CA VAL A 1186 10.74 -30.16 9.26
C VAL A 1186 10.96 -31.38 10.17
N VAL A 1187 12.14 -31.46 10.77
CA VAL A 1187 12.50 -32.40 11.84
C VAL A 1187 12.67 -31.61 13.14
N LEU A 1188 11.92 -32.00 14.18
CA LEU A 1188 12.03 -31.50 15.55
C LEU A 1188 12.89 -32.45 16.41
N PRO A 1189 13.30 -32.07 17.63
CA PRO A 1189 13.88 -33.01 18.58
C PRO A 1189 12.86 -34.09 19.00
N THR A 1190 13.34 -35.28 19.34
CA THR A 1190 12.52 -36.39 19.85
C THR A 1190 11.67 -35.94 21.04
N GLY A 1191 10.40 -36.30 21.05
CA GLY A 1191 9.44 -35.94 22.11
C GLY A 1191 8.99 -34.46 22.15
N LYS A 1192 9.57 -33.55 21.36
CA LYS A 1192 9.23 -32.11 21.40
C LYS A 1192 8.25 -31.71 20.29
N LYS A 1193 7.30 -30.83 20.64
CA LYS A 1193 6.42 -30.13 19.68
C LYS A 1193 7.01 -28.77 19.31
N CYS A 1194 6.38 -28.02 18.40
CA CYS A 1194 6.80 -26.68 18.01
C CYS A 1194 5.57 -25.78 17.89
N LYS A 1195 5.58 -24.60 18.53
CA LYS A 1195 4.55 -23.56 18.38
C LYS A 1195 4.87 -22.79 17.11
N TRP A 1196 3.97 -22.81 16.13
CA TRP A 1196 4.20 -22.20 14.81
C TRP A 1196 3.58 -20.81 14.79
N HIS A 1197 4.42 -19.79 14.62
CA HIS A 1197 3.97 -18.40 14.48
C HIS A 1197 3.81 -17.96 13.02
N ILE A 1198 4.25 -18.82 12.09
CA ILE A 1198 4.34 -18.60 10.64
C ILE A 1198 4.37 -19.95 9.89
N ASP A 1199 4.26 -19.91 8.56
CA ASP A 1199 4.37 -21.06 7.66
C ASP A 1199 5.54 -22.02 8.01
N LYS A 1200 5.22 -23.31 8.16
CA LYS A 1200 6.15 -24.38 8.62
C LYS A 1200 7.40 -24.52 7.74
N ILE A 1201 7.25 -24.25 6.45
CA ILE A 1201 8.32 -24.11 5.45
C ILE A 1201 7.97 -22.91 4.58
N ARG A 1202 8.94 -22.01 4.40
CA ARG A 1202 8.90 -20.93 3.40
C ARG A 1202 9.98 -21.20 2.35
N TYR A 1203 9.75 -20.78 1.12
CA TYR A 1203 10.68 -21.02 0.01
C TYR A 1203 11.34 -19.71 -0.46
N VAL A 1204 12.67 -19.75 -0.64
CA VAL A 1204 13.47 -18.63 -1.19
C VAL A 1204 14.25 -19.16 -2.39
N VAL A 1205 14.41 -18.33 -3.43
CA VAL A 1205 15.06 -18.71 -4.70
C VAL A 1205 16.26 -17.79 -4.96
N SER A 1206 17.44 -18.35 -5.24
CA SER A 1206 18.67 -17.55 -5.46
C SER A 1206 18.67 -16.72 -6.76
N ASN A 1207 17.75 -16.98 -7.69
CA ASN A 1207 17.52 -16.18 -8.89
C ASN A 1207 16.03 -16.34 -9.27
N PRO A 1208 15.19 -15.30 -9.06
CA PRO A 1208 13.76 -15.35 -9.35
C PRO A 1208 13.41 -15.10 -10.84
N GLU A 1209 14.38 -14.82 -11.70
CA GLU A 1209 14.20 -14.80 -13.17
C GLU A 1209 14.14 -16.23 -13.74
N VAL A 1210 14.90 -17.16 -13.15
CA VAL A 1210 15.04 -18.54 -13.66
C VAL A 1210 13.82 -19.39 -13.31
N LEU A 1211 13.30 -19.25 -12.09
CA LEU A 1211 12.10 -19.95 -11.61
C LEU A 1211 11.45 -19.25 -10.41
N SER A 1212 10.19 -19.59 -10.13
CA SER A 1212 9.51 -19.26 -8.87
C SER A 1212 9.06 -20.52 -8.13
N VAL A 1213 8.70 -20.39 -6.85
CA VAL A 1213 8.19 -21.49 -6.01
C VAL A 1213 7.02 -20.99 -5.17
N SER A 1214 5.88 -21.68 -5.23
CA SER A 1214 4.68 -21.32 -4.45
C SER A 1214 4.77 -21.72 -2.97
N LYS A 1215 3.92 -21.17 -2.09
CA LYS A 1215 3.80 -21.59 -0.67
C LYS A 1215 3.63 -23.10 -0.51
N LYS A 1216 2.88 -23.75 -1.42
CA LYS A 1216 2.64 -25.21 -1.46
C LYS A 1216 3.78 -26.02 -2.13
N GLY A 1217 4.91 -25.38 -2.46
CA GLY A 1217 6.11 -26.01 -3.01
C GLY A 1217 6.05 -26.40 -4.48
N LYS A 1218 5.16 -25.80 -5.30
CA LYS A 1218 5.19 -25.99 -6.77
C LYS A 1218 6.25 -25.06 -7.36
N ILE A 1219 7.25 -25.62 -8.03
CA ILE A 1219 8.25 -24.92 -8.86
C ILE A 1219 7.63 -24.65 -10.23
N THR A 1220 7.79 -23.43 -10.72
CA THR A 1220 7.46 -23.02 -12.10
C THR A 1220 8.72 -22.43 -12.73
N THR A 1221 9.17 -22.96 -13.87
CA THR A 1221 10.31 -22.43 -14.61
C THR A 1221 9.93 -21.19 -15.41
N LYS A 1222 10.89 -20.28 -15.61
CA LYS A 1222 10.68 -18.97 -16.28
C LYS A 1222 11.71 -18.67 -17.37
N LYS A 1223 12.98 -19.05 -17.14
CA LYS A 1223 14.12 -18.75 -18.03
C LYS A 1223 15.17 -19.86 -17.90
N ALA A 1224 15.79 -20.26 -19.00
CA ALA A 1224 16.89 -21.23 -18.95
C ALA A 1224 18.05 -20.68 -18.11
N GLY A 1225 18.62 -21.50 -17.22
CA GLY A 1225 19.61 -21.03 -16.25
C GLY A 1225 19.84 -21.98 -15.07
N LYS A 1226 20.45 -21.45 -14.00
CA LYS A 1226 20.75 -22.17 -12.76
C LYS A 1226 20.20 -21.38 -11.57
N ALA A 1227 19.38 -22.02 -10.73
CA ALA A 1227 18.87 -21.43 -9.49
C ALA A 1227 18.95 -22.44 -8.34
N THR A 1228 19.02 -21.95 -7.11
CA THR A 1228 18.94 -22.77 -5.90
C THR A 1228 17.68 -22.42 -5.14
N VAL A 1229 16.86 -23.43 -4.83
CA VAL A 1229 15.67 -23.28 -3.97
C VAL A 1229 16.04 -23.69 -2.55
N TYR A 1230 15.73 -22.83 -1.60
CA TYR A 1230 15.95 -23.02 -0.16
C TYR A 1230 14.59 -23.21 0.51
N ALA A 1231 14.45 -24.28 1.29
CA ALA A 1231 13.29 -24.55 2.13
C ALA A 1231 13.65 -24.21 3.57
N VAL A 1232 13.01 -23.18 4.13
CA VAL A 1232 13.39 -22.51 5.38
C VAL A 1232 12.29 -22.67 6.43
N ALA A 1233 12.62 -23.23 7.58
CA ALA A 1233 11.73 -23.32 8.75
C ALA A 1233 11.70 -22.00 9.54
N GLN A 1234 10.80 -21.89 10.53
CA GLN A 1234 10.56 -20.60 11.20
C GLN A 1234 11.80 -19.97 11.86
N ASN A 1235 12.72 -20.76 12.42
CA ASN A 1235 13.96 -20.30 13.08
C ASN A 1235 15.17 -20.13 12.14
N GLY A 1236 14.96 -20.06 10.82
CA GLY A 1236 16.04 -19.93 9.83
C GLY A 1236 16.80 -21.24 9.50
N VAL A 1237 16.45 -22.35 10.16
CA VAL A 1237 16.96 -23.68 9.79
C VAL A 1237 16.44 -24.07 8.41
N MET A 1238 17.36 -24.40 7.50
CA MET A 1238 17.04 -24.59 6.08
C MET A 1238 17.76 -25.76 5.44
N ASN A 1239 17.29 -26.15 4.25
CA ASN A 1239 17.95 -27.08 3.34
C ASN A 1239 17.73 -26.62 1.89
N LYS A 1240 18.59 -27.01 0.95
CA LYS A 1240 18.61 -26.44 -0.41
C LYS A 1240 18.77 -27.49 -1.52
N ILE A 1241 18.10 -27.24 -2.64
CA ILE A 1241 18.17 -28.04 -3.87
C ILE A 1241 18.64 -27.16 -5.04
N LYS A 1242 19.62 -27.64 -5.81
CA LYS A 1242 20.09 -26.95 -7.02
C LYS A 1242 19.23 -27.38 -8.21
N ILE A 1243 18.71 -26.41 -8.97
CA ILE A 1243 17.89 -26.62 -10.17
C ILE A 1243 18.61 -26.03 -11.38
N LYS A 1244 18.76 -26.82 -12.44
CA LYS A 1244 19.14 -26.34 -13.78
C LYS A 1244 17.88 -26.35 -14.65
N VAL A 1245 17.48 -25.20 -15.14
CA VAL A 1245 16.44 -25.07 -16.17
C VAL A 1245 17.16 -25.10 -17.52
N THR A 1246 16.84 -26.05 -18.39
CA THR A 1246 17.29 -26.03 -19.79
C THR A 1246 16.25 -25.29 -20.65
N LYS A 1247 16.59 -25.06 -21.92
CA LYS A 1247 15.53 -25.02 -22.94
C LYS A 1247 14.82 -26.39 -22.95
#